data_AF-A0A1J7H5C1-F1
#
_entry.id   AF-A0A1J7H5C1-F1
#
_cell.length_a   1.000
_cell.length_b   1.000
_cell.length_c   1.000
_cell.angle_alpha   90.00
_cell.angle_beta   90.00
_cell.angle_gamma   90.00
#
_symmetry.space_group_name_H-M   'P 1'
#
loop_
_entity.id
_entity.type
_entity.pdbx_description
1 polymer ?
#
loop_
_entity_poly.entity_id
_entity_poly.type
_entity_poly.pdbx_seq_one_letter_code
_entity_poly.pdbx_strand_id
1 'polypeptide(L)'
;MAKISVPHFLLLLLSFSICIAAKIYQPISDSHRSLASDLFTSTDPSYPSLEAAYEALRVFEVLGIEKKTHVSTTSCPKVLENLGSSSPLKDLYYALKVNGILKCKVDAKVLKGVASRLKATVKDASTLLDIYYSIGSLVLIKNQDSNVDVLLADADGTFHSIKALSQSDGRWRYSSDNPKSSTYAAGLALEALAGVISLASSEIDQSKVNTVKNDISKLFDTIEKYDDGTFYFDEKFVDGHEHQGTLSTTSSVVRGVTAFAAAIAGKINVCGLISIPLILSLPETVYSLTKKDQLKVRVTTALGSTAPPLTVKLVRAFSTGAKDSAIIESKIVLLDSDSKKDYATGGQIHVPIYVTGIIEVSNAEIAILDSDLGSVETRKTLDLAGNDVVSLSANHLQKLRFSFQLTTPHGHVFKPHQAFLKLRHETEVEHIFVVGNTNKKFEIVLVKISIPLILSLPETVYSLTKKDQLKVRVTTALGSTAPPLTVKLVRAFSTGAKDSAIIESKELQYDQKSGLHVLDIFPKNVDVGAYVFVFEIVLLDSDSKKDYATGGQIHVPIYVTGIIEVSNAEIAILDSDLGSVETRKTLDLAGNDVVSLSANHLQKLRFSFQLTTPHGHVFKPHQAFLKLRHETEVEHIFVVGNTNKKFEIVLVKPTLIAFELGVIEDFLGLVEKLFYLSGKYDIELTVGDAVMENSFLRLLGHVELDFPEAPEKASRPPPPAVDPYSRYGPKAEIAHIFRVPEKRPPQNLSLVFLGLILLPFVGFLIGLLRLGVNLKNFPSSTVPATFAILFQLGIGAVLLLYVLFWLKLDLFTTLKTLGFLGAFLLFVGHSTLSHLASTSAKLKSA
;
A
#
# COMPACT_ATOMS: atom_id res chain seq x y z
N MET A 1 -11.62 -55.01 -35.32
CA MET A 1 -12.35 -53.93 -36.02
C MET A 1 -13.05 -53.06 -35.00
N ALA A 2 -12.55 -51.85 -34.77
CA ALA A 2 -13.30 -50.62 -34.49
C ALA A 2 -12.27 -49.54 -34.16
N LYS A 3 -11.96 -48.71 -35.17
CA LYS A 3 -11.20 -47.45 -35.04
C LYS A 3 -12.10 -46.42 -34.38
N ILE A 4 -11.64 -45.76 -33.31
CA ILE A 4 -12.10 -44.42 -32.94
C ILE A 4 -10.87 -43.57 -32.57
N SER A 5 -10.95 -42.30 -32.94
CA SER A 5 -9.93 -41.35 -33.37
C SER A 5 -8.93 -40.84 -32.32
N VAL A 6 -7.74 -40.53 -32.83
CA VAL A 6 -6.67 -39.69 -32.25
C VAL A 6 -7.22 -38.27 -32.01
N PRO A 7 -7.55 -37.91 -30.76
CA PRO A 7 -6.84 -36.82 -30.10
C PRO A 7 -6.71 -37.13 -28.60
N HIS A 8 -5.77 -38.01 -28.25
CA HIS A 8 -5.39 -38.26 -26.85
C HIS A 8 -3.88 -38.06 -26.61
N PHE A 9 -3.18 -37.50 -27.59
CA PHE A 9 -1.74 -37.24 -27.52
C PHE A 9 -1.39 -35.74 -27.54
N LEU A 10 -2.39 -34.85 -27.54
CA LEU A 10 -2.20 -33.38 -27.50
C LEU A 10 -2.86 -32.72 -26.27
N LEU A 11 -3.12 -33.50 -25.20
CA LEU A 11 -3.62 -32.98 -23.91
C LEU A 11 -2.72 -33.35 -22.73
N LEU A 12 -1.43 -33.64 -23.00
CA LEU A 12 -0.46 -34.09 -22.01
C LEU A 12 0.78 -33.16 -21.91
N LEU A 13 0.64 -31.91 -22.36
CA LEU A 13 1.70 -30.89 -22.30
C LEU A 13 1.20 -29.50 -21.83
N LEU A 14 0.16 -29.44 -20.99
CA LEU A 14 -0.32 -28.20 -20.35
C LEU A 14 -0.45 -28.33 -18.82
N SER A 15 0.43 -29.09 -18.20
CA SER A 15 0.57 -29.15 -16.73
C SER A 15 2.00 -28.77 -16.30
N PHE A 16 2.46 -27.59 -16.70
CA PHE A 16 3.51 -26.92 -15.94
C PHE A 16 2.87 -26.10 -14.83
N SER A 17 2.65 -26.81 -13.71
CA SER A 17 2.55 -26.25 -12.38
C SER A 17 3.72 -25.30 -12.15
N ILE A 18 3.45 -24.00 -12.01
CA ILE A 18 4.40 -23.11 -11.36
C ILE A 18 4.14 -23.24 -9.86
N CYS A 19 4.75 -24.26 -9.25
CA CYS A 19 5.04 -24.24 -7.82
C CYS A 19 6.03 -23.10 -7.56
N ILE A 20 5.53 -21.88 -7.37
CA ILE A 20 6.30 -20.85 -6.67
C ILE A 20 6.17 -21.20 -5.20
N ALA A 21 7.28 -21.56 -4.55
CA ALA A 21 7.36 -21.64 -3.11
C ALA A 21 6.73 -20.36 -2.52
N ALA A 22 5.62 -20.51 -1.80
CA ALA A 22 4.84 -19.39 -1.29
C ALA A 22 5.67 -18.62 -0.26
N LYS A 23 6.41 -17.62 -0.75
CA LYS A 23 6.87 -16.52 0.07
C LYS A 23 5.64 -15.66 0.34
N ILE A 24 5.27 -15.57 1.60
CA ILE A 24 4.18 -14.74 2.10
C ILE A 24 4.59 -13.27 1.93
N TYR A 25 3.78 -12.47 1.25
CA TYR A 25 4.12 -11.09 0.91
C TYR A 25 3.04 -10.08 1.32
N GLN A 26 3.45 -9.03 2.02
CA GLN A 26 2.65 -7.92 2.57
C GLN A 26 2.76 -6.65 1.70
N PRO A 27 1.77 -5.73 1.74
CA PRO A 27 1.74 -4.50 0.93
C PRO A 27 2.68 -3.44 1.53
N ILE A 28 3.02 -2.40 0.76
CA ILE A 28 3.80 -1.26 1.27
C ILE A 28 2.88 -0.32 2.09
N SER A 29 3.04 -0.31 3.41
CA SER A 29 2.35 0.61 4.33
C SER A 29 3.08 1.96 4.44
N ASP A 30 2.47 2.95 5.09
CA ASP A 30 3.09 4.26 5.31
C ASP A 30 4.32 4.18 6.23
N SER A 31 4.32 3.25 7.19
CA SER A 31 5.53 2.97 7.99
C SER A 31 6.66 2.42 7.12
N HIS A 32 6.35 1.63 6.08
CA HIS A 32 7.34 1.12 5.14
C HIS A 32 7.95 2.27 4.32
N ARG A 33 7.15 3.25 3.90
CA ARG A 33 7.63 4.44 3.15
C ARG A 33 8.48 5.36 4.01
N SER A 34 8.05 5.65 5.24
CA SER A 34 8.78 6.50 6.18
C SER A 34 10.14 5.90 6.54
N LEU A 35 10.17 4.60 6.89
CA LEU A 35 11.40 3.91 7.28
C LEU A 35 12.37 3.74 6.10
N ALA A 36 11.85 3.53 4.88
CA ALA A 36 12.69 3.52 3.69
C ALA A 36 13.28 4.91 3.38
N SER A 37 12.51 5.97 3.57
CA SER A 37 12.95 7.37 3.40
C SER A 37 14.13 7.72 4.31
N ASP A 38 14.08 7.32 5.59
CA ASP A 38 15.20 7.51 6.52
C ASP A 38 16.46 6.73 6.10
N LEU A 39 16.29 5.59 5.42
CA LEU A 39 17.41 4.81 4.88
C LEU A 39 17.98 5.35 3.57
N PHE A 40 17.22 6.16 2.83
CA PHE A 40 17.73 6.86 1.66
C PHE A 40 18.63 8.05 2.06
N THR A 41 18.50 8.54 3.29
CA THR A 41 19.19 9.74 3.78
C THR A 41 20.35 9.45 4.74
N SER A 42 20.32 8.33 5.49
CA SER A 42 21.37 8.00 6.48
C SER A 42 22.56 7.20 5.92
N THR A 43 23.76 7.54 6.38
CA THR A 43 25.01 6.78 6.15
C THR A 43 25.18 5.58 7.09
N ASP A 44 24.32 5.42 8.09
CA ASP A 44 24.36 4.29 9.04
C ASP A 44 22.95 3.67 9.23
N PRO A 45 22.69 2.44 8.74
CA PRO A 45 21.37 1.81 8.77
C PRO A 45 21.15 1.05 10.08
N SER A 46 20.85 1.78 11.16
CA SER A 46 20.40 1.16 12.42
C SER A 46 18.88 1.11 12.48
N TYR A 47 18.32 -0.11 12.50
CA TYR A 47 16.88 -0.32 12.64
C TYR A 47 16.44 -0.42 14.10
N PRO A 48 15.29 0.17 14.47
CA PRO A 48 14.74 0.09 15.83
C PRO A 48 14.24 -1.33 16.19
N SER A 49 13.84 -2.15 15.21
CA SER A 49 13.41 -3.54 15.41
C SER A 49 13.68 -4.42 14.16
N LEU A 50 13.64 -5.74 14.32
CA LEU A 50 13.74 -6.69 13.19
C LEU A 50 12.53 -6.62 12.24
N GLU A 51 11.37 -6.23 12.76
CA GLU A 51 10.18 -5.91 11.97
C GLU A 51 10.47 -4.70 11.06
N ALA A 52 10.96 -3.60 11.61
CA ALA A 52 11.34 -2.42 10.82
C ALA A 52 12.44 -2.73 9.78
N ALA A 53 13.41 -3.59 10.14
CA ALA A 53 14.45 -4.05 9.21
C ALA A 53 13.87 -4.86 8.04
N TYR A 54 12.93 -5.78 8.32
CA TYR A 54 12.24 -6.53 7.28
C TYR A 54 11.46 -5.61 6.35
N GLU A 55 10.70 -4.67 6.89
CA GLU A 55 9.88 -3.76 6.09
C GLU A 55 10.71 -2.86 5.18
N ALA A 56 11.84 -2.34 5.66
CA ALA A 56 12.75 -1.57 4.82
C ALA A 56 13.38 -2.42 3.70
N LEU A 57 13.83 -3.65 4.01
CA LEU A 57 14.36 -4.61 3.04
C LEU A 57 13.32 -4.98 1.97
N ARG A 58 12.04 -5.05 2.36
CA ARG A 58 10.92 -5.29 1.46
C ARG A 58 10.70 -4.15 0.49
N VAL A 59 10.76 -2.90 0.96
CA VAL A 59 10.68 -1.74 0.07
C VAL A 59 11.81 -1.76 -0.97
N PHE A 60 13.04 -2.10 -0.57
CA PHE A 60 14.13 -2.26 -1.53
C PHE A 60 13.90 -3.40 -2.53
N GLU A 61 13.33 -4.53 -2.09
CA GLU A 61 12.98 -5.63 -3.00
C GLU A 61 11.89 -5.22 -3.99
N VAL A 62 10.86 -4.49 -3.56
CA VAL A 62 9.78 -4.00 -4.43
C VAL A 62 10.29 -2.94 -5.40
N LEU A 63 11.10 -1.99 -4.94
CA LEU A 63 11.70 -0.93 -5.76
C LEU A 63 12.87 -1.42 -6.63
N GLY A 64 13.33 -2.65 -6.43
CA GLY A 64 14.42 -3.25 -7.20
C GLY A 64 15.81 -2.67 -6.92
N ILE A 65 16.01 -2.08 -5.74
CA ILE A 65 17.25 -1.40 -5.36
C ILE A 65 18.24 -2.41 -4.79
N GLU A 66 19.39 -2.58 -5.44
CA GLU A 66 20.44 -3.53 -5.03
C GLU A 66 21.36 -2.99 -3.91
N LYS A 67 20.80 -2.51 -2.78
CA LYS A 67 21.59 -2.12 -1.59
C LYS A 67 21.85 -3.29 -0.61
N LYS A 68 21.98 -4.52 -1.10
CA LYS A 68 22.01 -5.74 -0.26
C LYS A 68 23.28 -5.91 0.59
N THR A 69 24.40 -5.33 0.18
CA THR A 69 25.71 -5.60 0.79
C THR A 69 26.04 -4.73 2.00
N HIS A 70 25.52 -3.51 2.09
CA HIS A 70 25.75 -2.59 3.22
C HIS A 70 24.82 -2.84 4.42
N VAL A 71 23.65 -3.45 4.18
CA VAL A 71 22.62 -3.72 5.21
C VAL A 71 22.84 -5.06 5.92
N SER A 72 23.52 -6.00 5.27
CA SER A 72 23.78 -7.34 5.82
C SER A 72 24.75 -7.33 7.00
N THR A 73 25.69 -6.38 7.05
CA THR A 73 26.73 -6.27 8.10
C THR A 73 26.14 -5.92 9.47
N THR A 74 25.12 -5.07 9.53
CA THR A 74 24.43 -4.67 10.78
C THR A 74 23.28 -5.59 11.15
N SER A 75 22.60 -6.18 10.16
CA SER A 75 21.36 -6.94 10.37
C SER A 75 21.61 -8.44 10.63
N CYS A 76 22.61 -9.06 9.99
CA CYS A 76 22.87 -10.49 10.20
C CYS A 76 23.29 -10.86 11.64
N PRO A 77 24.06 -10.03 12.39
CA PRO A 77 24.33 -10.30 13.80
C PRO A 77 23.05 -10.35 14.66
N LYS A 78 22.13 -9.39 14.48
CA LYS A 78 20.83 -9.36 15.18
C LYS A 78 19.96 -10.57 14.84
N VAL A 79 19.98 -11.01 13.58
CA VAL A 79 19.30 -12.24 13.14
C VAL A 79 19.85 -13.47 13.88
N LEU A 80 21.18 -13.62 13.96
CA LEU A 80 21.81 -14.74 14.64
C LEU A 80 21.51 -14.75 16.16
N GLU A 81 21.51 -13.57 16.79
CA GLU A 81 21.14 -13.41 18.20
C GLU A 81 19.71 -13.87 18.50
N ASN A 82 18.75 -13.51 17.63
CA ASN A 82 17.34 -13.86 17.81
C ASN A 82 17.02 -15.31 17.43
N LEU A 83 17.88 -15.95 16.62
CA LEU A 83 17.80 -17.39 16.31
C LEU A 83 18.43 -18.25 17.42
N GLY A 84 19.43 -17.74 18.14
CA GLY A 84 20.16 -18.45 19.20
C GLY A 84 19.55 -18.36 20.61
N SER A 85 18.56 -17.48 20.84
CA SER A 85 18.00 -17.16 22.16
C SER A 85 16.53 -17.57 22.32
N SER A 86 16.00 -17.51 23.55
CA SER A 86 14.55 -17.61 23.84
C SER A 86 13.80 -16.33 23.45
N SER A 87 14.01 -15.87 22.23
CA SER A 87 13.38 -14.67 21.69
C SER A 87 11.85 -14.81 21.62
N PRO A 88 11.10 -13.71 21.80
CA PRO A 88 9.67 -13.68 21.52
C PRO A 88 9.35 -14.22 20.12
N LEU A 89 8.19 -14.89 19.96
CA LEU A 89 7.79 -15.53 18.70
C LEU A 89 7.74 -14.53 17.53
N LYS A 90 7.31 -13.29 17.80
CA LYS A 90 7.28 -12.21 16.81
C LYS A 90 8.68 -11.88 16.29
N ASP A 91 9.65 -11.68 17.19
CA ASP A 91 11.02 -11.31 16.82
C ASP A 91 11.73 -12.46 16.07
N LEU A 92 11.49 -13.70 16.50
CA LEU A 92 11.97 -14.90 15.81
C LEU A 92 11.40 -14.99 14.37
N TYR A 93 10.10 -14.74 14.21
CA TYR A 93 9.44 -14.75 12.90
C TYR A 93 10.02 -13.69 11.97
N TYR A 94 10.22 -12.46 12.46
CA TYR A 94 10.86 -11.41 11.66
C TYR A 94 12.35 -11.67 11.42
N ALA A 95 13.09 -12.28 12.35
CA ALA A 95 14.47 -12.73 12.12
C ALA A 95 14.57 -13.71 10.95
N LEU A 96 13.67 -14.71 10.89
CA LEU A 96 13.61 -15.67 9.79
C LEU A 96 13.21 -15.02 8.46
N LYS A 97 12.29 -14.05 8.49
CA LYS A 97 11.91 -13.26 7.32
C LYS A 97 13.08 -12.43 6.76
N VAL A 98 13.80 -11.72 7.63
CA VAL A 98 15.01 -10.96 7.26
C VAL A 98 16.07 -11.91 6.69
N ASN A 99 16.29 -13.07 7.33
CA ASN A 99 17.21 -14.09 6.84
C ASN A 99 16.82 -14.62 5.45
N GLY A 100 15.52 -14.74 5.16
CA GLY A 100 15.03 -15.14 3.84
C GLY A 100 15.39 -14.18 2.71
N ILE A 101 15.67 -12.90 3.04
CA ILE A 101 16.09 -11.87 2.08
C ILE A 101 17.62 -11.73 2.05
N LEU A 102 18.25 -11.59 3.22
CA LEU A 102 19.69 -11.34 3.34
C LEU A 102 20.56 -12.61 3.21
N LYS A 103 19.95 -13.78 3.39
CA LYS A 103 20.63 -15.10 3.36
C LYS A 103 21.86 -15.13 4.27
N CYS A 104 21.69 -14.74 5.53
CA CYS A 104 22.76 -14.80 6.53
C CYS A 104 23.19 -16.26 6.74
N LYS A 105 24.47 -16.49 7.06
CA LYS A 105 25.01 -17.84 7.32
C LYS A 105 24.50 -18.34 8.66
N VAL A 106 23.45 -19.17 8.65
CA VAL A 106 22.87 -19.81 9.85
C VAL A 106 23.24 -21.29 9.87
N ASP A 107 23.64 -21.80 11.03
CA ASP A 107 23.90 -23.23 11.24
C ASP A 107 22.59 -24.04 11.22
N ALA A 108 22.55 -25.10 10.43
CA ALA A 108 21.42 -26.02 10.32
C ALA A 108 21.00 -26.62 11.68
N LYS A 109 21.94 -26.81 12.61
CA LYS A 109 21.65 -27.29 13.97
C LYS A 109 20.80 -26.30 14.76
N VAL A 110 21.01 -24.99 14.56
CA VAL A 110 20.22 -23.92 15.20
C VAL A 110 18.80 -23.95 14.64
N LEU A 111 18.64 -24.05 13.30
CA LEU A 111 17.33 -24.14 12.66
C LEU A 111 16.54 -25.38 13.12
N LYS A 112 17.21 -26.53 13.31
CA LYS A 112 16.58 -27.74 13.86
C LYS A 112 16.10 -27.55 15.30
N GLY A 113 16.89 -26.88 16.14
CA GLY A 113 16.49 -26.52 17.51
C GLY A 113 15.27 -25.60 17.53
N VAL A 114 15.28 -24.55 16.70
CA VAL A 114 14.16 -23.62 16.55
C VAL A 114 12.90 -24.33 16.05
N ALA A 115 13.00 -25.17 15.01
CA ALA A 115 11.86 -25.93 14.50
C ALA A 115 11.23 -26.82 15.58
N SER A 116 12.05 -27.45 16.44
CA SER A 116 11.56 -28.29 17.53
C SER A 116 10.80 -27.48 18.59
N ARG A 117 11.30 -26.29 18.95
CA ARG A 117 10.62 -25.35 19.86
C ARG A 117 9.30 -24.86 19.28
N LEU A 118 9.28 -24.51 18.00
CA LEU A 118 8.07 -24.03 17.33
C LEU A 118 7.00 -25.12 17.25
N LYS A 119 7.37 -26.37 16.94
CA LYS A 119 6.42 -27.50 16.95
C LYS A 119 5.80 -27.72 18.33
N ALA A 120 6.57 -27.60 19.41
CA ALA A 120 6.03 -27.65 20.77
C ALA A 120 5.08 -26.48 21.04
N THR A 121 5.46 -25.26 20.62
CA THR A 121 4.64 -24.05 20.83
C THR A 121 3.30 -24.12 20.09
N VAL A 122 3.27 -24.63 18.86
CA VAL A 122 2.03 -24.81 18.09
C VAL A 122 1.03 -25.71 18.82
N LYS A 123 1.51 -26.72 19.55
CA LYS A 123 0.66 -27.64 20.31
C LYS A 123 -0.01 -26.97 21.52
N ASP A 124 0.68 -26.02 22.13
CA ASP A 124 0.25 -25.38 23.39
C ASP A 124 -0.34 -23.97 23.18
N ALA A 125 -0.34 -23.45 21.95
CA ALA A 125 -0.74 -22.07 21.64
C ALA A 125 -2.27 -21.86 21.80
N SER A 126 -2.64 -20.84 22.57
CA SER A 126 -4.03 -20.42 22.79
C SER A 126 -4.45 -19.16 22.01
N THR A 127 -3.50 -18.52 21.32
CA THR A 127 -3.74 -17.28 20.56
C THR A 127 -3.43 -17.46 19.07
N LEU A 128 -4.17 -16.76 18.22
CA LEU A 128 -3.99 -16.75 16.77
C LEU A 128 -2.60 -16.26 16.37
N LEU A 129 -2.07 -15.24 17.07
CA LEU A 129 -0.76 -14.65 16.76
C LEU A 129 0.38 -15.63 17.04
N ASP A 130 0.31 -16.37 18.16
CA ASP A 130 1.32 -17.38 18.48
C ASP A 130 1.32 -18.51 17.45
N ILE A 131 0.13 -18.96 17.03
CA ILE A 131 -0.02 -19.95 15.96
C ILE A 131 0.51 -19.38 14.64
N TYR A 132 0.13 -18.16 14.29
CA TYR A 132 0.55 -17.47 13.06
C TYR A 132 2.07 -17.35 12.96
N TYR A 133 2.73 -16.79 13.99
CA TYR A 133 4.17 -16.63 14.01
C TYR A 133 4.90 -17.97 14.02
N SER A 134 4.37 -18.98 14.72
CA SER A 134 5.01 -20.30 14.81
C SER A 134 4.91 -21.09 13.51
N ILE A 135 3.70 -21.18 12.93
CA ILE A 135 3.46 -21.84 11.65
C ILE A 135 4.20 -21.11 10.52
N GLY A 136 4.10 -19.79 10.48
CA GLY A 136 4.81 -18.97 9.50
C GLY A 136 6.33 -19.17 9.58
N SER A 137 6.89 -19.24 10.80
CA SER A 137 8.31 -19.54 11.00
C SER A 137 8.70 -20.93 10.52
N LEU A 138 7.89 -21.96 10.77
CA LEU A 138 8.14 -23.32 10.27
C LEU A 138 8.11 -23.39 8.73
N VAL A 139 7.17 -22.68 8.08
CA VAL A 139 7.14 -22.56 6.61
C VAL A 139 8.39 -21.85 6.08
N LEU A 140 8.86 -20.80 6.76
CA LEU A 140 10.10 -20.11 6.38
C LEU A 140 11.33 -21.01 6.51
N ILE A 141 11.41 -21.82 7.58
CA ILE A 141 12.49 -22.80 7.77
C ILE A 141 12.45 -23.86 6.66
N LYS A 142 11.25 -24.40 6.34
CA LYS A 142 11.04 -25.35 5.22
C LYS A 142 11.64 -24.84 3.90
N ASN A 143 11.43 -23.54 3.64
CA ASN A 143 11.88 -22.88 2.41
C ASN A 143 13.38 -22.54 2.43
N GLN A 144 14.01 -22.46 3.60
CA GLN A 144 15.44 -22.14 3.76
C GLN A 144 16.31 -23.40 3.75
N ASP A 145 15.87 -24.47 4.42
CA ASP A 145 16.58 -25.76 4.48
C ASP A 145 15.56 -26.91 4.50
N SER A 146 15.50 -27.65 3.40
CA SER A 146 14.59 -28.79 3.23
C SER A 146 14.96 -30.01 4.08
N ASN A 147 16.14 -30.05 4.70
CA ASN A 147 16.60 -31.17 5.54
C ASN A 147 16.09 -31.07 6.99
N VAL A 148 15.50 -29.95 7.38
CA VAL A 148 14.93 -29.77 8.72
C VAL A 148 13.50 -30.31 8.75
N ASP A 149 13.24 -31.27 9.64
CA ASP A 149 11.88 -31.77 9.86
C ASP A 149 11.00 -30.71 10.52
N VAL A 150 10.11 -30.13 9.72
CA VAL A 150 9.13 -29.10 10.09
C VAL A 150 7.69 -29.62 10.03
N LEU A 151 7.48 -30.91 9.74
CA LEU A 151 6.14 -31.47 9.59
C LEU A 151 5.40 -31.48 10.94
N LEU A 152 4.11 -31.20 10.89
CA LEU A 152 3.22 -31.20 12.05
C LEU A 152 2.60 -32.59 12.20
N ALA A 153 2.85 -33.25 13.33
CA ALA A 153 2.27 -34.55 13.64
C ALA A 153 0.75 -34.48 13.87
N ASP A 154 0.24 -33.35 14.38
CA ASP A 154 -1.19 -33.08 14.58
C ASP A 154 -1.63 -31.83 13.80
N ALA A 155 -1.49 -31.91 12.47
CA ALA A 155 -1.92 -30.84 11.57
C ALA A 155 -3.45 -30.65 11.62
N ASP A 156 -4.22 -31.73 11.75
CA ASP A 156 -5.68 -31.69 11.84
C ASP A 156 -6.19 -31.00 13.11
N GLY A 157 -5.59 -31.27 14.27
CA GLY A 157 -5.91 -30.59 15.53
C GLY A 157 -5.53 -29.12 15.51
N THR A 158 -4.37 -28.80 14.91
CA THR A 158 -3.94 -27.40 14.71
C THR A 158 -4.90 -26.65 13.78
N PHE A 159 -5.30 -27.27 12.66
CA PHE A 159 -6.27 -26.71 11.72
C PHE A 159 -7.62 -26.46 12.40
N HIS A 160 -8.08 -27.41 13.21
CA HIS A 160 -9.31 -27.28 13.98
C HIS A 160 -9.25 -26.13 15.00
N SER A 161 -8.11 -25.95 15.68
CA SER A 161 -7.91 -24.89 16.67
C SER A 161 -7.97 -23.49 16.04
N ILE A 162 -7.35 -23.30 14.86
CA ILE A 162 -7.45 -22.03 14.12
C ILE A 162 -8.89 -21.82 13.61
N LYS A 163 -9.55 -22.88 13.13
CA LYS A 163 -10.95 -22.81 12.67
C LYS A 163 -11.91 -22.49 13.82
N ALA A 164 -11.65 -22.95 15.05
CA ALA A 164 -12.50 -22.66 16.21
C ALA A 164 -12.58 -21.16 16.55
N LEU A 165 -11.59 -20.37 16.11
CA LEU A 165 -11.57 -18.91 16.26
C LEU A 165 -12.41 -18.16 15.21
N SER A 166 -12.86 -18.84 14.16
CA SER A 166 -13.74 -18.28 13.12
C SER A 166 -15.12 -17.92 13.65
N GLN A 167 -15.75 -16.91 13.06
CA GLN A 167 -17.11 -16.49 13.36
C GLN A 167 -18.05 -16.68 12.17
N SER A 168 -19.36 -16.60 12.44
CA SER A 168 -20.40 -16.84 11.43
C SER A 168 -20.43 -15.81 10.29
N ASP A 169 -19.77 -14.66 10.47
CA ASP A 169 -19.63 -13.55 9.52
C ASP A 169 -18.32 -13.62 8.69
N GLY A 170 -17.53 -14.68 8.86
CA GLY A 170 -16.24 -14.83 8.16
C GLY A 170 -15.08 -14.05 8.79
N ARG A 171 -15.27 -13.37 9.94
CA ARG A 171 -14.16 -12.78 10.71
C ARG A 171 -13.57 -13.78 11.71
N TRP A 172 -12.35 -13.52 12.17
CA TRP A 172 -11.65 -14.39 13.13
C TRP A 172 -11.32 -13.67 14.43
N ARG A 173 -11.35 -14.39 15.54
CA ARG A 173 -10.88 -13.90 16.85
C ARG A 173 -9.38 -14.11 17.01
N TYR A 174 -8.74 -13.25 17.80
CA TYR A 174 -7.34 -13.41 18.17
C TYR A 174 -7.11 -14.47 19.26
N SER A 175 -8.13 -14.78 20.08
CA SER A 175 -8.08 -15.78 21.14
C SER A 175 -9.50 -16.26 21.46
N SER A 176 -9.65 -17.44 22.06
CA SER A 176 -10.93 -17.93 22.60
C SER A 176 -11.50 -17.01 23.68
N ASP A 177 -10.62 -16.35 24.44
CA ASP A 177 -10.98 -15.56 25.62
C ASP A 177 -11.43 -14.14 25.25
N ASN A 178 -11.13 -13.72 24.02
CA ASN A 178 -11.58 -12.44 23.47
C ASN A 178 -12.71 -12.69 22.46
N PRO A 179 -13.98 -12.33 22.76
CA PRO A 179 -15.11 -12.61 21.87
C PRO A 179 -15.09 -11.76 20.59
N LYS A 180 -14.24 -10.72 20.51
CA LYS A 180 -14.20 -9.75 19.41
C LYS A 180 -13.49 -10.34 18.19
N SER A 181 -14.17 -10.35 17.04
CA SER A 181 -13.62 -10.80 15.76
C SER A 181 -13.09 -9.64 14.93
N SER A 182 -12.05 -9.89 14.14
CA SER A 182 -11.38 -8.91 13.28
C SER A 182 -11.30 -9.41 11.84
N THR A 183 -11.45 -8.48 10.91
CA THR A 183 -11.28 -8.72 9.48
C THR A 183 -9.81 -8.98 9.14
N TYR A 184 -8.88 -8.22 9.74
CA TYR A 184 -7.45 -8.45 9.58
C TYR A 184 -7.00 -9.80 10.15
N ALA A 185 -7.54 -10.18 11.32
CA ALA A 185 -7.29 -11.49 11.92
C ALA A 185 -7.72 -12.64 11.02
N ALA A 186 -8.80 -12.47 10.22
CA ALA A 186 -9.19 -13.46 9.22
C ALA A 186 -8.09 -13.67 8.17
N GLY A 187 -7.46 -12.60 7.71
CA GLY A 187 -6.28 -12.69 6.84
C GLY A 187 -5.12 -13.49 7.44
N LEU A 188 -4.77 -13.22 8.71
CA LEU A 188 -3.73 -13.98 9.42
C LEU A 188 -4.10 -15.45 9.61
N ALA A 189 -5.35 -15.74 9.95
CA ALA A 189 -5.83 -17.09 10.17
C ALA A 189 -5.82 -17.93 8.88
N LEU A 190 -6.25 -17.36 7.76
CA LEU A 190 -6.23 -18.02 6.46
C LEU A 190 -4.79 -18.34 6.02
N GLU A 191 -3.86 -17.42 6.26
CA GLU A 191 -2.44 -17.64 6.00
C GLU A 191 -1.84 -18.73 6.90
N ALA A 192 -2.21 -18.75 8.18
CA ALA A 192 -1.80 -19.82 9.11
C ALA A 192 -2.38 -21.18 8.69
N LEU A 193 -3.64 -21.26 8.30
CA LEU A 193 -4.28 -22.48 7.78
C LEU A 193 -3.58 -23.00 6.52
N ALA A 194 -3.19 -22.10 5.62
CA ALA A 194 -2.38 -22.44 4.44
C ALA A 194 -1.02 -23.05 4.83
N GLY A 195 -0.36 -22.46 5.84
CA GLY A 195 0.88 -22.98 6.40
C GLY A 195 0.70 -24.37 7.02
N VAL A 196 -0.38 -24.60 7.77
CA VAL A 196 -0.71 -25.91 8.34
C VAL A 196 -0.90 -26.96 7.25
N ILE A 197 -1.65 -26.65 6.18
CA ILE A 197 -1.80 -27.55 5.02
C ILE A 197 -0.44 -27.87 4.39
N SER A 198 0.44 -26.87 4.23
CA SER A 198 1.78 -27.08 3.67
C SER A 198 2.70 -27.93 4.57
N LEU A 199 2.49 -27.90 5.89
CA LEU A 199 3.30 -28.61 6.88
C LEU A 199 2.67 -29.93 7.34
N ALA A 200 1.50 -30.30 6.82
CA ALA A 200 0.80 -31.52 7.22
C ALA A 200 1.54 -32.77 6.72
N SER A 201 1.69 -33.77 7.61
CA SER A 201 2.22 -35.09 7.24
C SER A 201 1.21 -35.95 6.46
N SER A 202 -0.08 -35.58 6.50
CA SER A 202 -1.19 -36.24 5.82
C SER A 202 -2.14 -35.21 5.21
N GLU A 203 -2.94 -35.61 4.22
CA GLU A 203 -3.92 -34.71 3.60
C GLU A 203 -4.99 -34.29 4.63
N ILE A 204 -5.25 -32.98 4.72
CA ILE A 204 -6.29 -32.42 5.60
C ILE A 204 -7.67 -32.75 5.02
N ASP A 205 -8.61 -33.12 5.89
CA ASP A 205 -9.99 -33.44 5.51
C ASP A 205 -10.63 -32.34 4.65
N GLN A 206 -11.06 -32.72 3.44
CA GLN A 206 -11.72 -31.82 2.48
C GLN A 206 -13.00 -31.19 3.02
N SER A 207 -13.71 -31.84 3.95
CA SER A 207 -14.88 -31.26 4.61
C SER A 207 -14.52 -30.01 5.42
N LYS A 208 -13.38 -30.05 6.13
CA LYS A 208 -12.84 -28.92 6.91
C LYS A 208 -12.37 -27.79 5.99
N VAL A 209 -11.71 -28.14 4.88
CA VAL A 209 -11.31 -27.18 3.84
C VAL A 209 -12.54 -26.47 3.25
N ASN A 210 -13.63 -27.20 3.00
CA ASN A 210 -14.88 -26.62 2.49
C ASN A 210 -15.57 -25.70 3.50
N THR A 211 -15.51 -25.99 4.81
CA THR A 211 -15.99 -25.03 5.81
C THR A 211 -15.22 -23.70 5.78
N VAL A 212 -13.90 -23.72 5.61
CA VAL A 212 -13.10 -22.49 5.48
C VAL A 212 -13.46 -21.75 4.19
N LYS A 213 -13.69 -22.44 3.07
CA LYS A 213 -14.17 -21.80 1.83
C LYS A 213 -15.48 -21.05 2.04
N ASN A 214 -16.42 -21.63 2.77
CA ASN A 214 -17.69 -20.97 3.09
C ASN A 214 -17.48 -19.71 3.95
N ASP A 215 -16.58 -19.78 4.93
CA ASP A 215 -16.25 -18.61 5.75
C ASP A 215 -15.58 -17.51 4.93
N ILE A 216 -14.72 -17.86 3.95
CA ILE A 216 -14.15 -16.89 3.00
C ILE A 216 -15.27 -16.23 2.19
N SER A 217 -16.24 -16.99 1.67
CA SER A 217 -17.37 -16.41 0.96
C SER A 217 -18.13 -15.41 1.84
N LYS A 218 -18.39 -15.74 3.11
CA LYS A 218 -19.05 -14.83 4.06
C LYS A 218 -18.21 -13.61 4.41
N LEU A 219 -16.89 -13.76 4.50
CA LEU A 219 -15.98 -12.64 4.69
C LEU A 219 -16.13 -11.66 3.51
N PHE A 220 -16.20 -12.15 2.28
CA PHE A 220 -16.40 -11.32 1.09
C PHE A 220 -17.78 -10.67 1.00
N ASP A 221 -18.80 -11.18 1.69
CA ASP A 221 -20.08 -10.46 1.84
C ASP A 221 -19.92 -9.13 2.63
N THR A 222 -18.79 -8.96 3.35
CA THR A 222 -18.46 -7.74 4.09
C THR A 222 -17.58 -6.76 3.30
N ILE A 223 -17.26 -7.06 2.04
CA ILE A 223 -16.43 -6.19 1.20
C ILE A 223 -17.17 -4.89 0.89
N GLU A 224 -16.46 -3.77 1.02
CA GLU A 224 -16.95 -2.44 0.70
C GLU A 224 -16.32 -1.97 -0.62
N LYS A 225 -16.84 -0.89 -1.18
CA LYS A 225 -16.46 -0.41 -2.51
C LYS A 225 -16.35 1.11 -2.49
N TYR A 226 -15.20 1.63 -2.93
CA TYR A 226 -15.00 3.06 -3.16
C TYR A 226 -15.71 3.52 -4.45
N ASP A 227 -15.97 4.82 -4.56
CA ASP A 227 -16.64 5.47 -5.70
C ASP A 227 -15.94 5.19 -7.04
N ASP A 228 -14.61 4.98 -7.03
CA ASP A 228 -13.80 4.66 -8.21
C ASP A 228 -13.95 3.21 -8.70
N GLY A 229 -14.77 2.41 -8.04
CA GLY A 229 -14.99 1.02 -8.38
C GLY A 229 -14.18 0.03 -7.56
N THR A 230 -13.22 0.49 -6.75
CA THR A 230 -12.26 -0.39 -6.07
C THR A 230 -12.84 -0.99 -4.79
N PHE A 231 -12.62 -2.30 -4.60
CA PHE A 231 -13.10 -3.02 -3.44
C PHE A 231 -12.09 -3.00 -2.29
N TYR A 232 -12.56 -2.85 -1.06
CA TYR A 232 -11.74 -2.87 0.14
C TYR A 232 -12.46 -3.59 1.30
N PHE A 233 -11.67 -4.02 2.28
CA PHE A 233 -12.15 -4.54 3.55
C PHE A 233 -11.88 -3.52 4.64
N ASP A 234 -12.92 -3.13 5.37
CA ASP A 234 -12.80 -2.29 6.55
C ASP A 234 -12.66 -3.12 7.84
N GLU A 235 -11.96 -2.57 8.82
CA GLU A 235 -11.87 -3.15 10.17
C GLU A 235 -12.93 -2.50 11.06
N LYS A 236 -13.99 -3.24 11.37
CA LYS A 236 -15.04 -2.75 12.26
C LYS A 236 -14.46 -2.60 13.67
N PHE A 237 -14.43 -1.38 14.17
CA PHE A 237 -13.79 -1.01 15.44
C PHE A 237 -14.27 -1.90 16.61
N VAL A 238 -13.34 -2.63 17.24
CA VAL A 238 -13.61 -3.27 18.53
C VAL A 238 -12.37 -3.18 19.43
N ASP A 239 -12.49 -2.42 20.52
CA ASP A 239 -11.37 -1.88 21.34
C ASP A 239 -10.15 -2.79 21.56
N GLY A 240 -8.97 -2.18 21.49
CA GLY A 240 -7.81 -2.58 22.30
C GLY A 240 -6.57 -3.08 21.56
N HIS A 241 -6.69 -3.42 20.27
CA HIS A 241 -5.54 -3.73 19.40
C HIS A 241 -5.42 -2.65 18.30
N GLU A 242 -4.19 -2.37 17.87
CA GLU A 242 -3.86 -1.31 16.89
C GLU A 242 -4.85 -1.34 15.70
N HIS A 243 -5.56 -0.22 15.48
CA HIS A 243 -6.44 -0.07 14.33
C HIS A 243 -5.58 -0.16 13.06
N GLN A 244 -5.76 -1.23 12.28
CA GLN A 244 -5.10 -1.38 11.01
C GLN A 244 -5.96 -0.73 9.93
N GLY A 245 -5.40 0.25 9.24
CA GLY A 245 -6.13 0.99 8.21
C GLY A 245 -6.68 0.07 7.11
N THR A 246 -7.72 0.52 6.42
CA THR A 246 -8.45 -0.21 5.36
C THR A 246 -7.53 -0.91 4.36
N LEU A 247 -6.43 -0.28 3.95
CA LEU A 247 -5.43 -0.88 3.05
C LEU A 247 -4.71 -2.08 3.68
N SER A 248 -4.31 -1.98 4.95
CA SER A 248 -3.64 -3.05 5.69
C SER A 248 -4.57 -4.24 5.90
N THR A 249 -5.82 -3.97 6.26
CA THR A 249 -6.89 -4.96 6.44
C THR A 249 -7.21 -5.68 5.14
N THR A 250 -7.47 -4.92 4.07
CA THR A 250 -7.68 -5.46 2.72
C THR A 250 -6.53 -6.35 2.29
N SER A 251 -5.31 -5.90 2.48
CA SER A 251 -4.15 -6.67 2.07
C SER A 251 -3.92 -7.91 2.92
N SER A 252 -4.21 -7.89 4.21
CA SER A 252 -4.10 -9.08 5.07
C SER A 252 -5.06 -10.16 4.60
N VAL A 253 -6.31 -9.79 4.31
CA VAL A 253 -7.33 -10.70 3.77
C VAL A 253 -6.90 -11.27 2.42
N VAL A 254 -6.53 -10.41 1.46
CA VAL A 254 -6.10 -10.86 0.13
C VAL A 254 -4.91 -11.81 0.23
N ARG A 255 -3.93 -11.50 1.08
CA ARG A 255 -2.76 -12.36 1.33
C ARG A 255 -3.15 -13.72 1.91
N GLY A 256 -3.98 -13.73 2.95
CA GLY A 256 -4.46 -14.96 3.58
C GLY A 256 -5.24 -15.84 2.62
N VAL A 257 -6.20 -15.25 1.88
CA VAL A 257 -7.01 -15.95 0.88
C VAL A 257 -6.15 -16.50 -0.24
N THR A 258 -5.18 -15.73 -0.74
CA THR A 258 -4.27 -16.18 -1.80
C THR A 258 -3.39 -17.33 -1.33
N ALA A 259 -2.83 -17.24 -0.13
CA ALA A 259 -2.03 -18.31 0.46
C ALA A 259 -2.86 -19.59 0.65
N PHE A 260 -4.08 -19.45 1.16
CA PHE A 260 -5.00 -20.57 1.37
C PHE A 260 -5.43 -21.20 0.04
N ALA A 261 -5.75 -20.39 -0.98
CA ALA A 261 -6.07 -20.86 -2.32
C ALA A 261 -4.91 -21.64 -2.96
N ALA A 262 -3.68 -21.17 -2.78
CA ALA A 262 -2.49 -21.86 -3.31
C ALA A 262 -2.19 -23.18 -2.59
N ALA A 263 -2.59 -23.31 -1.32
CA ALA A 263 -2.39 -24.53 -0.54
C ALA A 263 -3.41 -25.64 -0.84
N ILE A 264 -4.54 -25.32 -1.49
CA ILE A 264 -5.63 -26.27 -1.77
C ILE A 264 -5.73 -26.57 -3.28
N ALA A 265 -6.08 -27.80 -3.64
CA ALA A 265 -6.19 -28.24 -5.03
C ALA A 265 -7.48 -27.78 -5.76
N GLY A 266 -8.27 -26.86 -5.19
CA GLY A 266 -9.61 -26.49 -5.70
C GLY A 266 -9.86 -24.98 -5.76
N LYS A 267 -10.77 -24.54 -6.65
CA LYS A 267 -11.13 -23.12 -6.80
C LYS A 267 -11.93 -22.60 -5.60
N ILE A 268 -11.63 -21.38 -5.16
CA ILE A 268 -12.45 -20.61 -4.23
C ILE A 268 -13.38 -19.73 -5.06
N ASN A 269 -14.69 -19.88 -4.88
CA ASN A 269 -15.68 -19.12 -5.63
C ASN A 269 -16.01 -17.84 -4.86
N VAL A 270 -15.48 -16.70 -5.31
CA VAL A 270 -15.67 -15.40 -4.65
C VAL A 270 -16.29 -14.42 -5.63
N CYS A 271 -17.35 -13.72 -5.21
CA CYS A 271 -18.03 -12.73 -6.04
C CYS A 271 -17.26 -11.40 -5.95
N GLY A 272 -16.89 -10.84 -7.10
CA GLY A 272 -16.07 -9.62 -7.19
C GLY A 272 -14.58 -9.93 -7.29
N LEU A 273 -14.02 -9.73 -8.49
CA LEU A 273 -12.58 -9.81 -8.72
C LEU A 273 -11.91 -8.62 -8.05
N ILE A 274 -11.28 -8.84 -6.89
CA ILE A 274 -10.30 -7.89 -6.34
C ILE A 274 -9.15 -7.87 -7.33
N SER A 275 -9.12 -6.85 -8.18
CA SER A 275 -8.06 -6.65 -9.15
C SER A 275 -6.79 -6.25 -8.39
N ILE A 276 -5.76 -7.11 -8.41
CA ILE A 276 -4.52 -6.83 -7.71
C ILE A 276 -3.79 -5.70 -8.47
N PRO A 277 -3.46 -4.56 -7.84
CA PRO A 277 -2.77 -3.48 -8.53
C PRO A 277 -1.35 -3.92 -8.91
N LEU A 278 -0.91 -3.59 -10.11
CA LEU A 278 0.46 -3.83 -10.57
C LEU A 278 1.29 -2.55 -10.41
N ILE A 279 2.44 -2.68 -9.76
CA ILE A 279 3.47 -1.66 -9.61
C ILE A 279 4.57 -1.94 -10.64
N LEU A 280 4.84 -0.96 -11.49
CA LEU A 280 5.94 -0.97 -12.43
C LEU A 280 7.08 -0.12 -11.85
N SER A 281 8.24 -0.73 -11.63
CA SER A 281 9.44 -0.07 -11.12
C SER A 281 10.62 -0.24 -12.08
N LEU A 282 11.49 0.76 -12.09
CA LEU A 282 12.78 0.73 -12.77
C LEU A 282 13.87 0.59 -11.69
N PRO A 283 14.55 -0.56 -11.59
CA PRO A 283 15.58 -0.82 -10.59
C PRO A 283 16.81 0.08 -10.78
N GLU A 284 17.04 0.53 -12.01
CA GLU A 284 18.13 1.42 -12.39
C GLU A 284 17.57 2.53 -13.26
N THR A 285 18.05 3.76 -13.07
CA THR A 285 17.74 4.91 -13.92
C THR A 285 18.91 5.29 -14.83
N VAL A 286 20.03 4.58 -14.72
CA VAL A 286 21.26 4.77 -15.50
C VAL A 286 21.64 3.43 -16.13
N TYR A 287 21.63 3.35 -17.46
CA TYR A 287 21.93 2.11 -18.20
C TYR A 287 23.21 2.25 -19.01
N SER A 288 24.02 1.19 -19.10
CA SER A 288 25.24 1.18 -19.90
C SER A 288 25.07 0.43 -21.22
N LEU A 289 25.27 1.12 -22.35
CA LEU A 289 25.30 0.54 -23.69
C LEU A 289 26.42 -0.50 -23.85
N THR A 290 27.54 -0.33 -23.15
CA THR A 290 28.71 -1.20 -23.27
C THR A 290 28.58 -2.52 -22.54
N LYS A 291 27.82 -2.57 -21.45
CA LYS A 291 27.47 -3.82 -20.79
C LYS A 291 26.31 -4.56 -21.48
N LYS A 292 25.75 -3.98 -22.55
CA LYS A 292 24.47 -4.39 -23.17
C LYS A 292 23.38 -4.54 -22.10
N ASP A 293 23.32 -3.58 -21.19
CA ASP A 293 22.33 -3.62 -20.12
C ASP A 293 20.94 -3.58 -20.74
N GLN A 294 20.16 -4.63 -20.49
CA GLN A 294 18.77 -4.64 -20.91
C GLN A 294 17.98 -3.72 -19.99
N LEU A 295 17.05 -2.94 -20.58
CA LEU A 295 16.04 -2.21 -19.81
C LEU A 295 15.21 -3.22 -19.03
N LYS A 296 15.56 -3.42 -17.76
CA LYS A 296 14.85 -4.31 -16.85
C LYS A 296 13.73 -3.51 -16.23
N VAL A 297 12.50 -3.79 -16.64
CA VAL A 297 11.31 -3.32 -15.96
C VAL A 297 10.88 -4.41 -15.00
N ARG A 298 10.73 -4.07 -13.71
CA ARG A 298 10.19 -4.99 -12.72
C ARG A 298 8.72 -4.67 -12.50
N VAL A 299 7.86 -5.63 -12.85
CA VAL A 299 6.44 -5.58 -12.52
C VAL A 299 6.22 -6.42 -11.27
N THR A 300 5.78 -5.74 -10.22
CA THR A 300 5.40 -6.37 -8.95
C THR A 300 3.92 -6.12 -8.71
N THR A 301 3.28 -6.97 -7.93
CA THR A 301 1.96 -6.63 -7.40
C THR A 301 2.12 -5.60 -6.27
N ALA A 302 1.05 -4.88 -5.91
CA ALA A 302 1.02 -4.04 -4.71
C ALA A 302 1.26 -4.82 -3.40
N LEU A 303 1.16 -6.15 -3.47
CA LEU A 303 1.48 -7.11 -2.42
C LEU A 303 2.97 -7.50 -2.43
N GLY A 304 3.77 -6.99 -3.36
CA GLY A 304 5.21 -7.24 -3.48
C GLY A 304 5.58 -8.64 -3.96
N SER A 305 4.69 -9.32 -4.70
CA SER A 305 5.00 -10.55 -5.45
C SER A 305 5.51 -10.22 -6.86
N THR A 306 6.33 -11.09 -7.45
CA THR A 306 6.62 -11.05 -8.89
C THR A 306 5.32 -11.33 -9.64
N ALA A 307 4.89 -10.42 -10.51
CA ALA A 307 3.72 -10.64 -11.33
C ALA A 307 3.90 -11.90 -12.21
N PRO A 308 2.81 -12.59 -12.63
CA PRO A 308 2.90 -13.61 -13.67
C PRO A 308 3.63 -13.07 -14.91
N PRO A 309 4.10 -13.92 -15.85
CA PRO A 309 4.81 -13.46 -17.04
C PRO A 309 3.91 -12.53 -17.87
N LEU A 310 4.05 -11.22 -17.61
CA LEU A 310 3.33 -10.15 -18.25
C LEU A 310 4.21 -9.60 -19.37
N THR A 311 3.64 -9.45 -20.56
CA THR A 311 4.35 -8.79 -21.65
C THR A 311 4.24 -7.28 -21.46
N VAL A 312 5.30 -6.66 -20.93
CA VAL A 312 5.43 -5.20 -20.86
C VAL A 312 5.91 -4.68 -22.21
N LYS A 313 5.07 -3.91 -22.93
CA LYS A 313 5.46 -3.25 -24.18
C LYS A 313 5.78 -1.79 -23.92
N LEU A 314 6.95 -1.34 -24.38
CA LEU A 314 7.35 0.06 -24.38
C LEU A 314 6.48 0.84 -25.37
N VAL A 315 5.67 1.78 -24.86
CA VAL A 315 4.68 2.53 -25.66
C VAL A 315 5.36 3.58 -26.52
N ARG A 316 6.16 4.45 -25.89
CA ARG A 316 6.94 5.51 -26.53
C ARG A 316 8.21 5.79 -25.74
N ALA A 317 9.28 6.12 -26.45
CA ALA A 317 10.52 6.63 -25.89
C ALA A 317 10.96 7.89 -26.65
N PHE A 318 11.33 8.94 -25.91
CA PHE A 318 11.82 10.20 -26.45
C PHE A 318 13.27 10.40 -25.98
N SER A 319 14.15 10.85 -26.88
CA SER A 319 15.48 11.34 -26.51
C SER A 319 15.42 12.85 -26.37
N THR A 320 16.00 13.39 -25.30
CA THR A 320 16.01 14.83 -24.94
C THR A 320 16.85 15.72 -25.88
N GLY A 321 17.15 15.27 -27.10
CA GLY A 321 17.90 16.03 -28.11
C GLY A 321 17.57 15.70 -29.57
N ALA A 322 16.53 14.89 -29.84
CA ALA A 322 16.10 14.57 -31.21
C ALA A 322 14.82 15.35 -31.58
N LYS A 323 14.77 15.90 -32.80
CA LYS A 323 13.55 16.48 -33.38
C LYS A 323 12.46 15.40 -33.49
N ASP A 324 11.37 15.59 -32.75
CA ASP A 324 9.99 15.18 -33.05
C ASP A 324 9.67 13.75 -33.51
N SER A 325 10.52 12.75 -33.25
CA SER A 325 10.14 11.35 -33.49
C SER A 325 10.34 10.48 -32.26
N ALA A 326 9.29 9.73 -31.89
CA ALA A 326 9.42 8.66 -30.93
C ALA A 326 10.39 7.61 -31.51
N ILE A 327 11.41 7.23 -30.75
CA ILE A 327 12.42 6.27 -31.18
C ILE A 327 11.80 4.87 -31.35
N ILE A 328 10.72 4.61 -30.61
CA ILE A 328 9.90 3.39 -30.67
C ILE A 328 8.44 3.83 -30.51
N GLU A 329 7.55 3.34 -31.38
CA GLU A 329 6.11 3.54 -31.28
C GLU A 329 5.40 2.18 -31.42
N SER A 330 4.68 1.75 -30.39
CA SER A 330 3.87 0.52 -30.47
C SER A 330 2.48 0.69 -29.87
N LYS A 331 1.48 0.12 -30.53
CA LYS A 331 0.08 0.07 -30.08
C LYS A 331 -0.09 -1.11 -29.12
N ILE A 332 -0.73 -0.89 -27.97
CA ILE A 332 -1.01 -1.97 -27.02
C ILE A 332 -2.07 -2.90 -27.62
N VAL A 333 -1.71 -4.18 -27.75
CA VAL A 333 -2.65 -5.32 -27.77
C VAL A 333 -2.15 -6.27 -26.70
N LEU A 334 -3.01 -6.54 -25.71
CA LEU A 334 -2.81 -7.63 -24.75
C LEU A 334 -3.08 -8.94 -25.49
N LEU A 335 -2.06 -9.76 -25.68
CA LEU A 335 -2.16 -11.13 -26.17
C LEU A 335 -1.85 -12.08 -25.01
N ASP A 336 -2.86 -12.37 -24.19
CA ASP A 336 -3.34 -13.74 -23.96
C ASP A 336 -4.66 -13.67 -23.14
N SER A 337 -5.61 -14.54 -23.45
CA SER A 337 -7.05 -14.27 -23.37
C SER A 337 -7.79 -14.65 -22.08
N ASP A 338 -7.11 -14.88 -20.95
CA ASP A 338 -7.81 -15.25 -19.69
C ASP A 338 -7.45 -14.42 -18.44
N SER A 339 -6.31 -13.72 -18.40
CA SER A 339 -5.81 -13.03 -17.18
C SER A 339 -6.27 -11.57 -17.01
N LYS A 340 -7.03 -11.04 -17.97
CA LYS A 340 -7.48 -9.63 -17.98
C LYS A 340 -8.46 -9.27 -16.86
N LYS A 341 -9.00 -10.28 -16.17
CA LYS A 341 -9.98 -10.15 -15.10
C LYS A 341 -9.34 -9.98 -13.71
N ASP A 342 -8.08 -10.34 -13.54
CA ASP A 342 -7.44 -10.49 -12.21
C ASP A 342 -6.55 -9.31 -11.78
N TYR A 343 -6.21 -8.39 -12.71
CA TYR A 343 -5.23 -7.32 -12.47
C TYR A 343 -5.71 -5.96 -13.01
N ALA A 344 -5.60 -4.91 -12.19
CA ALA A 344 -5.91 -3.53 -12.58
C ALA A 344 -4.64 -2.84 -13.10
N THR A 345 -4.73 -2.25 -14.30
CA THR A 345 -3.67 -1.46 -14.92
C THR A 345 -4.05 0.02 -14.90
N GLY A 346 -3.36 0.83 -14.10
CA GLY A 346 -3.60 2.27 -14.00
C GLY A 346 -2.45 3.07 -14.62
N GLY A 347 -2.77 3.90 -15.62
CA GLY A 347 -1.95 5.05 -16.03
C GLY A 347 -0.74 4.78 -16.93
N GLN A 348 -0.35 5.82 -17.67
CA GLN A 348 0.95 5.90 -18.34
C GLN A 348 1.97 6.49 -17.36
N ILE A 349 3.09 5.80 -17.16
CA ILE A 349 4.17 6.27 -16.28
C ILE A 349 5.25 6.90 -17.15
N HIS A 350 5.58 8.16 -16.87
CA HIS A 350 6.69 8.88 -17.49
C HIS A 350 7.90 8.80 -16.57
N VAL A 351 8.98 8.12 -16.99
CA VAL A 351 10.22 8.02 -16.21
C VAL A 351 11.42 8.49 -17.02
N PRO A 352 12.22 9.45 -16.51
CA PRO A 352 13.47 9.83 -17.14
C PRO A 352 14.52 8.72 -16.92
N ILE A 353 15.22 8.34 -17.99
CA ILE A 353 16.31 7.35 -17.97
C ILE A 353 17.55 7.97 -18.60
N TYR A 354 18.70 7.75 -17.97
CA TYR A 354 20.01 8.17 -18.47
C TYR A 354 20.72 6.99 -19.12
N VAL A 355 21.22 7.17 -20.34
CA VAL A 355 21.99 6.14 -21.05
C VAL A 355 23.44 6.58 -21.13
N THR A 356 24.32 5.71 -20.64
CA THR A 356 25.77 5.88 -20.61
C THR A 356 26.41 4.83 -21.52
N GLY A 357 27.64 5.05 -21.97
CA GLY A 357 28.35 4.07 -22.79
C GLY A 357 29.80 4.47 -22.99
N ILE A 358 30.64 3.49 -23.28
CA ILE A 358 31.99 3.79 -23.78
C ILE A 358 31.82 4.29 -25.21
N ILE A 359 32.36 5.47 -25.47
CA ILE A 359 32.45 6.01 -26.81
C ILE A 359 33.76 5.51 -27.40
N GLU A 360 33.68 4.83 -28.53
CA GLU A 360 34.85 4.35 -29.24
C GLU A 360 35.37 5.46 -30.16
N VAL A 361 36.69 5.58 -30.21
CA VAL A 361 37.35 6.45 -31.16
C VAL A 361 37.76 5.59 -32.35
N SER A 362 37.14 5.82 -33.50
CA SER A 362 37.43 5.11 -34.74
C SER A 362 38.02 6.05 -35.79
N ASN A 363 38.75 5.49 -36.75
CA ASN A 363 39.34 6.23 -37.86
C ASN A 363 40.22 7.41 -37.40
N ALA A 364 40.92 7.22 -36.28
CA ALA A 364 41.88 8.20 -35.77
C ALA A 364 43.11 8.23 -36.67
N GLU A 365 43.35 9.37 -37.29
CA GLU A 365 44.47 9.58 -38.18
C GLU A 365 45.13 10.93 -37.93
N ILE A 366 46.43 10.94 -38.07
CA ILE A 366 47.23 12.15 -38.13
C ILE A 366 47.94 12.17 -39.49
N ALA A 367 47.79 13.29 -40.19
CA ALA A 367 48.35 13.48 -41.51
C ALA A 367 49.09 14.81 -41.60
N ILE A 368 50.18 14.82 -42.34
CA ILE A 368 50.88 16.03 -42.76
C ILE A 368 50.43 16.30 -44.20
N LEU A 369 49.88 17.49 -44.41
CA LEU A 369 49.35 17.96 -45.69
C LEU A 369 50.26 19.06 -46.22
N ASP A 370 50.59 18.98 -47.51
CA ASP A 370 51.26 20.07 -48.21
C ASP A 370 50.29 21.24 -48.41
N SER A 371 50.75 22.47 -48.18
CA SER A 371 49.91 23.67 -48.19
C SER A 371 49.44 24.07 -49.59
N ASP A 372 50.15 23.66 -50.65
CA ASP A 372 49.93 24.12 -52.04
C ASP A 372 49.12 23.14 -52.92
N LEU A 373 49.16 21.83 -52.65
CA LEU A 373 48.54 20.79 -53.50
C LEU A 373 47.45 19.96 -52.81
N GLY A 374 47.27 20.10 -51.49
CA GLY A 374 46.32 19.27 -50.73
C GLY A 374 46.63 17.77 -50.75
N SER A 375 47.77 17.37 -51.30
CA SER A 375 48.29 16.01 -51.30
C SER A 375 48.78 15.63 -49.91
N VAL A 376 48.43 14.41 -49.48
CA VAL A 376 48.85 13.85 -48.20
C VAL A 376 50.30 13.37 -48.33
N GLU A 377 51.21 14.02 -47.62
CA GLU A 377 52.65 13.75 -47.69
C GLU A 377 53.05 12.61 -46.74
N THR A 378 52.43 12.57 -45.56
CA THR A 378 52.61 11.48 -44.60
C THR A 378 51.31 11.26 -43.85
N ARG A 379 50.84 10.00 -43.79
CA ARG A 379 49.64 9.60 -43.05
C ARG A 379 50.01 8.51 -42.06
N LYS A 380 49.62 8.68 -40.80
CA LYS A 380 49.72 7.64 -39.78
C LYS A 380 48.36 7.46 -39.12
N THR A 381 47.91 6.22 -39.06
CA THR A 381 46.75 5.82 -38.26
C THR A 381 47.19 5.71 -36.81
N LEU A 382 46.38 6.23 -35.87
CA LEU A 382 46.63 6.07 -34.44
C LEU A 382 45.63 5.09 -33.85
N ASP A 383 46.12 4.19 -32.99
CA ASP A 383 45.26 3.51 -32.03
C ASP A 383 45.20 4.35 -30.74
N LEU A 384 44.19 5.21 -30.63
CA LEU A 384 43.99 6.06 -29.45
C LEU A 384 43.50 5.28 -28.21
N ALA A 385 43.20 3.98 -28.34
CA ALA A 385 42.89 3.12 -27.19
C ALA A 385 44.16 2.57 -26.52
N GLY A 386 45.32 2.62 -27.19
CA GLY A 386 46.64 2.28 -26.66
C GLY A 386 47.51 3.50 -26.36
N ASN A 387 48.66 3.30 -25.70
CA ASN A 387 49.70 4.32 -25.52
C ASN A 387 50.58 4.44 -26.78
N ASP A 388 49.97 4.52 -27.96
CA ASP A 388 50.72 4.65 -29.20
C ASP A 388 51.43 6.00 -29.28
N VAL A 389 52.77 5.95 -29.34
CA VAL A 389 53.61 7.13 -29.50
C VAL A 389 54.00 7.25 -30.96
N VAL A 390 53.44 8.24 -31.63
CA VAL A 390 53.73 8.51 -33.03
C VAL A 390 54.60 9.75 -33.15
N SER A 391 55.84 9.58 -33.62
CA SER A 391 56.72 10.69 -33.98
C SER A 391 56.49 11.14 -35.42
N LEU A 392 56.32 12.44 -35.60
CA LEU A 392 56.12 13.11 -36.88
C LEU A 392 56.96 14.39 -36.88
N SER A 393 57.59 14.69 -38.01
CA SER A 393 58.32 15.95 -38.20
C SER A 393 57.60 16.71 -39.29
N ALA A 394 57.18 17.94 -38.98
CA ALA A 394 56.51 18.83 -39.90
C ALA A 394 57.24 20.19 -39.91
N ASN A 395 57.33 20.81 -41.09
CA ASN A 395 57.92 22.13 -41.26
C ASN A 395 56.84 23.24 -41.26
N HIS A 396 57.28 24.50 -41.35
CA HIS A 396 56.39 25.67 -41.31
C HIS A 396 55.45 25.82 -42.53
N LEU A 397 55.65 25.05 -43.59
CA LEU A 397 54.81 25.06 -44.81
C LEU A 397 53.79 23.91 -44.81
N GLN A 398 53.87 22.98 -43.86
CA GLN A 398 53.02 21.80 -43.80
C GLN A 398 51.90 21.96 -42.75
N LYS A 399 50.72 21.41 -43.04
CA LYS A 399 49.55 21.46 -42.14
C LYS A 399 49.36 20.11 -41.46
N LEU A 400 49.19 20.09 -40.14
CA LEU A 400 48.94 18.86 -39.40
C LEU A 400 47.43 18.64 -39.26
N ARG A 401 46.89 17.61 -39.91
CA ARG A 401 45.48 17.20 -39.78
C ARG A 401 45.37 16.06 -38.79
N PHE A 402 44.67 16.26 -37.68
CA PHE A 402 44.20 15.21 -36.81
C PHE A 402 42.71 14.98 -37.07
N SER A 403 42.31 13.76 -37.38
CA SER A 403 40.89 13.45 -37.52
C SER A 403 40.50 12.15 -36.85
N PHE A 404 39.31 12.11 -36.29
CA PHE A 404 38.77 10.93 -35.62
C PHE A 404 37.24 10.94 -35.69
N GLN A 405 36.64 9.79 -35.41
CA GLN A 405 35.21 9.65 -35.26
C GLN A 405 34.90 9.11 -33.88
N LEU A 406 33.97 9.78 -33.19
CA LEU A 406 33.39 9.25 -31.97
C LEU A 406 32.15 8.47 -32.35
N THR A 407 32.21 7.16 -32.16
CA THR A 407 31.11 6.26 -32.44
C THR A 407 30.64 5.63 -31.15
N THR A 408 29.32 5.55 -31.01
CA THR A 408 28.71 4.67 -30.02
C THR A 408 29.06 3.21 -30.34
N PRO A 409 28.94 2.28 -29.39
CA PRO A 409 29.16 0.84 -29.61
C PRO A 409 28.25 0.21 -30.69
N HIS A 410 27.25 0.95 -31.19
CA HIS A 410 26.35 0.54 -32.26
C HIS A 410 26.64 1.23 -33.61
N GLY A 411 27.77 1.94 -33.72
CA GLY A 411 28.21 2.59 -34.95
C GLY A 411 27.54 3.94 -35.23
N HIS A 412 26.68 4.45 -34.34
CA HIS A 412 26.11 5.80 -34.49
C HIS A 412 27.13 6.87 -34.07
N VAL A 413 27.18 7.97 -34.82
CA VAL A 413 28.08 9.11 -34.57
C VAL A 413 27.64 9.83 -33.29
N PHE A 414 28.54 9.90 -32.31
CA PHE A 414 28.34 10.61 -31.05
C PHE A 414 28.88 12.04 -31.14
N LYS A 415 28.10 13.01 -30.65
CA LYS A 415 28.50 14.42 -30.57
C LYS A 415 28.67 14.82 -29.09
N PRO A 416 29.91 14.94 -28.59
CA PRO A 416 30.13 15.42 -27.23
C PRO A 416 29.75 16.91 -27.14
N HIS A 417 29.43 17.37 -25.94
CA HIS A 417 29.14 18.79 -25.69
C HIS A 417 30.31 19.67 -26.12
N GLN A 418 31.55 19.25 -25.80
CA GLN A 418 32.81 19.87 -26.26
C GLN A 418 33.90 18.80 -26.37
N ALA A 419 34.87 18.98 -27.26
CA ALA A 419 36.03 18.10 -27.41
C ALA A 419 37.30 18.95 -27.57
N PHE A 420 38.38 18.53 -26.92
CA PHE A 420 39.64 19.26 -26.87
C PHE A 420 40.82 18.41 -27.30
N LEU A 421 41.76 19.00 -28.04
CA LEU A 421 43.09 18.43 -28.30
C LEU A 421 44.10 19.22 -27.47
N LYS A 422 45.02 18.52 -26.81
CA LYS A 422 46.07 19.12 -25.98
C LYS A 422 47.44 18.85 -26.60
N LEU A 423 48.20 19.90 -26.90
CA LEU A 423 49.60 19.81 -27.31
C LEU A 423 50.48 20.29 -26.16
N ARG A 424 51.49 19.51 -25.81
CA ARG A 424 52.47 19.86 -24.78
C ARG A 424 53.83 20.04 -25.43
N HIS A 425 54.45 21.18 -25.19
CA HIS A 425 55.84 21.45 -25.57
C HIS A 425 56.79 20.86 -24.51
N GLU A 426 58.04 20.55 -24.89
CA GLU A 426 59.05 19.96 -23.97
C GLU A 426 59.35 20.83 -22.74
N THR A 427 59.08 22.13 -22.82
CA THR A 427 59.20 23.10 -21.70
C THR A 427 57.95 23.14 -20.80
N GLU A 428 57.13 22.09 -20.82
CA GLU A 428 55.84 21.97 -20.11
C GLU A 428 54.75 23.01 -20.47
N VAL A 429 54.92 23.77 -21.54
CA VAL A 429 53.89 24.69 -22.02
C VAL A 429 52.79 23.90 -22.74
N GLU A 430 51.53 24.10 -22.33
CA GLU A 430 50.38 23.36 -22.84
C GLU A 430 49.45 24.26 -23.67
N HIS A 431 49.09 23.79 -24.88
CA HIS A 431 48.14 24.44 -25.77
C HIS A 431 46.90 23.54 -25.92
N ILE A 432 45.70 24.11 -25.73
CA ILE A 432 44.42 23.38 -25.81
C ILE A 432 43.59 23.95 -26.97
N PHE A 433 43.06 23.05 -27.80
CA PHE A 433 42.37 23.35 -29.05
C PHE A 433 40.96 22.79 -29.03
N VAL A 434 39.97 23.52 -29.55
CA VAL A 434 38.63 22.96 -29.80
C VAL A 434 38.61 22.17 -31.09
N VAL A 435 38.05 20.98 -31.03
CA VAL A 435 37.87 20.11 -32.19
C VAL A 435 36.60 20.51 -32.95
N GLY A 436 36.74 21.01 -34.18
CA GLY A 436 35.62 21.32 -35.07
C GLY A 436 34.92 20.05 -35.59
N ASN A 437 33.61 20.12 -35.81
CA ASN A 437 32.80 19.01 -36.34
C ASN A 437 32.38 19.29 -37.80
N THR A 438 32.99 18.61 -38.77
CA THR A 438 32.67 18.70 -40.19
C THR A 438 32.26 17.33 -40.72
N ASN A 439 31.05 17.21 -41.30
CA ASN A 439 30.58 16.01 -42.01
C ASN A 439 30.82 14.66 -41.30
N LYS A 440 30.40 14.53 -40.04
CA LYS A 440 30.50 13.28 -39.23
C LYS A 440 31.94 12.84 -38.91
N LYS A 441 32.93 13.71 -39.08
CA LYS A 441 34.32 13.52 -38.63
C LYS A 441 34.71 14.72 -37.77
N PHE A 442 35.44 14.43 -36.70
CA PHE A 442 36.14 15.45 -35.95
C PHE A 442 37.45 15.70 -36.66
N GLU A 443 37.71 16.93 -37.08
CA GLU A 443 38.90 17.27 -37.86
C GLU A 443 39.52 18.55 -37.29
N ILE A 444 40.80 18.49 -36.93
CA ILE A 444 41.63 19.64 -36.62
C ILE A 444 42.72 19.68 -37.68
N VAL A 445 42.71 20.70 -38.53
CA VAL A 445 43.87 21.04 -39.37
C VAL A 445 44.61 22.17 -38.65
N LEU A 446 45.73 21.84 -38.01
CA LEU A 446 46.67 22.79 -37.41
C LEU A 446 47.28 23.64 -38.52
N VAL A 447 46.55 24.70 -38.83
CA VAL A 447 47.06 25.92 -39.46
C VAL A 447 46.94 27.09 -38.48
N LYS A 448 46.07 26.96 -37.46
CA LYS A 448 45.79 27.97 -36.42
C LYS A 448 45.22 27.35 -35.15
N ILE A 449 45.62 27.90 -34.01
CA ILE A 449 45.28 27.45 -32.65
C ILE A 449 44.11 28.29 -32.14
N SER A 450 42.98 27.67 -31.76
CA SER A 450 41.85 28.41 -31.20
C SER A 450 41.45 27.92 -29.80
N ILE A 451 41.41 28.84 -28.83
CA ILE A 451 41.12 28.61 -27.42
C ILE A 451 39.60 28.40 -27.21
N PRO A 452 39.17 27.35 -26.49
CA PRO A 452 37.75 27.13 -26.22
C PRO A 452 37.14 28.16 -25.29
N LEU A 453 35.88 28.51 -25.55
CA LEU A 453 35.06 29.30 -24.64
C LEU A 453 33.94 28.45 -24.03
N ILE A 454 33.80 28.53 -22.70
CA ILE A 454 32.83 27.82 -21.87
C ILE A 454 31.82 28.83 -21.33
N LEU A 455 30.53 28.53 -21.51
CA LEU A 455 29.43 29.27 -20.91
C LEU A 455 29.02 28.60 -19.60
N SER A 456 28.95 29.37 -18.51
CA SER A 456 28.50 28.91 -17.21
C SER A 456 27.47 29.89 -16.62
N LEU A 457 26.50 29.36 -15.88
CA LEU A 457 25.51 30.15 -15.15
C LEU A 457 25.76 29.96 -13.65
N PRO A 458 25.92 31.03 -12.87
CA PRO A 458 26.06 30.93 -11.42
C PRO A 458 24.80 30.37 -10.74
N GLU A 459 23.62 30.66 -11.29
CA GLU A 459 22.32 30.29 -10.75
C GLU A 459 21.39 29.80 -11.87
N THR A 460 20.43 28.94 -11.52
CA THR A 460 19.40 28.41 -12.45
C THR A 460 17.98 28.73 -11.98
N VAL A 461 17.85 29.43 -10.84
CA VAL A 461 16.58 29.86 -10.24
C VAL A 461 16.62 31.38 -10.10
N TYR A 462 15.64 32.08 -10.66
CA TYR A 462 15.62 33.54 -10.68
C TYR A 462 14.26 34.09 -10.25
N SER A 463 14.25 35.08 -9.34
CA SER A 463 13.04 35.75 -8.86
C SER A 463 12.64 36.92 -9.75
N LEU A 464 11.43 36.86 -10.32
CA LEU A 464 10.79 38.00 -11.00
C LEU A 464 10.51 39.15 -10.03
N THR A 465 10.20 38.84 -8.77
CA THR A 465 9.79 39.84 -7.78
C THR A 465 10.98 40.63 -7.23
N LYS A 466 12.10 39.95 -6.98
CA LYS A 466 13.37 40.62 -6.60
C LYS A 466 14.08 41.26 -7.80
N LYS A 467 13.55 41.06 -9.01
CA LYS A 467 14.14 41.50 -10.28
C LYS A 467 15.56 40.94 -10.43
N ASP A 468 15.70 39.65 -10.16
CA ASP A 468 16.99 38.97 -10.31
C ASP A 468 17.43 39.04 -11.76
N GLN A 469 18.73 39.27 -11.93
CA GLN A 469 19.33 39.42 -13.24
C GLN A 469 19.92 38.07 -13.66
N LEU A 470 19.58 37.63 -14.88
CA LEU A 470 20.20 36.45 -15.47
C LEU A 470 21.66 36.78 -15.80
N LYS A 471 22.58 36.09 -15.11
CA LYS A 471 24.02 36.29 -15.24
C LYS A 471 24.64 35.09 -15.93
N VAL A 472 25.43 35.35 -16.96
CA VAL A 472 26.14 34.36 -17.75
C VAL A 472 27.61 34.70 -17.74
N ARG A 473 28.45 33.74 -17.37
CA ARG A 473 29.90 33.89 -17.40
C ARG A 473 30.47 33.11 -18.57
N VAL A 474 31.34 33.75 -19.34
CA VAL A 474 32.14 33.07 -20.38
C VAL A 474 33.60 33.08 -19.98
N THR A 475 34.21 31.91 -19.88
CA THR A 475 35.63 31.75 -19.57
C THR A 475 36.30 30.87 -20.59
N THR A 476 37.63 30.89 -20.64
CA THR A 476 38.36 29.85 -21.39
C THR A 476 38.26 28.51 -20.66
N ALA A 477 38.57 27.40 -21.33
CA ALA A 477 38.63 26.07 -20.69
C ALA A 477 39.63 25.97 -19.53
N LEU A 478 40.58 26.91 -19.44
CA LEU A 478 41.57 27.00 -18.36
C LEU A 478 41.14 27.98 -17.24
N GLY A 479 39.92 28.52 -17.31
CA GLY A 479 39.38 29.46 -16.31
C GLY A 479 39.85 30.91 -16.50
N SER A 480 40.61 31.22 -17.55
CA SER A 480 41.04 32.59 -17.86
C SER A 480 39.90 33.45 -18.45
N THR A 481 40.07 34.77 -18.41
CA THR A 481 39.11 35.74 -18.98
C THR A 481 38.96 35.55 -20.50
N ALA A 482 37.72 35.57 -20.98
CA ALA A 482 37.40 35.47 -22.40
C ALA A 482 37.73 36.77 -23.17
N PRO A 483 37.95 36.71 -24.51
CA PRO A 483 38.15 37.89 -25.35
C PRO A 483 36.85 38.71 -25.48
N PRO A 484 36.89 39.93 -26.05
CA PRO A 484 35.70 40.71 -26.35
C PRO A 484 34.68 39.91 -27.18
N LEU A 485 33.54 39.60 -26.55
CA LEU A 485 32.49 38.78 -27.15
C LEU A 485 31.12 39.25 -26.68
N THR A 486 30.09 38.77 -27.36
CA THR A 486 28.68 38.96 -27.01
C THR A 486 28.01 37.61 -26.85
N VAL A 487 27.14 37.47 -25.84
CA VAL A 487 26.31 36.27 -25.68
C VAL A 487 24.91 36.59 -26.18
N LYS A 488 24.36 35.74 -27.04
CA LYS A 488 22.99 35.81 -27.56
C LYS A 488 22.12 34.75 -26.91
N LEU A 489 20.98 35.14 -26.38
CA LEU A 489 19.87 34.27 -26.06
C LEU A 489 19.04 34.06 -27.34
N VAL A 490 19.31 32.99 -28.07
CA VAL A 490 18.72 32.69 -29.38
C VAL A 490 17.23 32.40 -29.25
N ARG A 491 16.85 31.58 -28.27
CA ARG A 491 15.46 31.20 -28.01
C ARG A 491 15.23 30.78 -26.56
N ALA A 492 14.03 31.00 -26.05
CA ALA A 492 13.56 30.43 -24.79
C ALA A 492 12.17 29.82 -24.98
N PHE A 493 11.92 28.64 -24.43
CA PHE A 493 10.62 27.97 -24.50
C PHE A 493 10.20 27.40 -23.13
N SER A 494 8.89 27.39 -22.85
CA SER A 494 8.33 26.82 -21.61
C SER A 494 8.30 25.28 -21.72
N THR A 495 8.66 24.60 -20.63
CA THR A 495 8.79 23.12 -20.58
C THR A 495 7.45 22.37 -20.78
N GLY A 496 6.31 23.05 -20.78
CA GLY A 496 4.96 22.46 -20.93
C GLY A 496 4.14 22.93 -22.15
N ALA A 497 4.65 23.84 -22.98
CA ALA A 497 3.90 24.40 -24.11
C ALA A 497 4.45 23.92 -25.47
N LYS A 498 3.57 23.77 -26.47
CA LYS A 498 3.94 23.46 -27.87
C LYS A 498 4.76 24.61 -28.46
N ASP A 499 6.07 24.43 -28.60
CA ASP A 499 7.07 25.07 -29.50
C ASP A 499 6.98 26.58 -29.85
N SER A 500 6.19 27.39 -29.17
CA SER A 500 6.25 28.84 -29.34
C SER A 500 7.45 29.38 -28.55
N ALA A 501 8.46 29.88 -29.26
CA ALA A 501 9.57 30.60 -28.63
C ALA A 501 8.99 31.86 -27.94
N ILE A 502 9.25 31.97 -26.64
CA ILE A 502 8.77 33.07 -25.78
C ILE A 502 9.70 34.28 -25.91
N ILE A 503 10.97 34.00 -26.17
CA ILE A 503 11.99 34.96 -26.56
C ILE A 503 12.56 34.49 -27.89
N GLU A 504 12.62 35.40 -28.85
CA GLU A 504 13.36 35.22 -30.09
C GLU A 504 14.54 36.22 -30.09
N SER A 505 15.76 35.69 -30.07
CA SER A 505 17.04 36.38 -30.27
C SER A 505 17.23 37.71 -29.51
N LYS A 506 17.85 37.65 -28.33
CA LYS A 506 18.24 38.83 -27.52
C LYS A 506 19.71 38.79 -27.13
N GLU A 507 20.43 39.89 -27.27
CA GLU A 507 21.83 40.03 -26.82
C GLU A 507 21.89 40.38 -25.33
N LEU A 508 22.83 39.75 -24.59
CA LEU A 508 23.12 40.05 -23.18
C LEU A 508 24.13 41.19 -23.07
N GLN A 509 23.94 42.10 -22.11
CA GLN A 509 24.82 43.24 -21.89
C GLN A 509 26.07 42.79 -21.11
N TYR A 510 27.25 43.24 -21.50
CA TYR A 510 28.49 42.91 -20.79
C TYR A 510 28.76 43.92 -19.67
N ASP A 511 28.80 43.45 -18.42
CA ASP A 511 29.21 44.25 -17.28
C ASP A 511 30.73 44.19 -17.08
N GLN A 512 31.40 45.29 -17.38
CA GLN A 512 32.86 45.43 -17.26
C GLN A 512 33.37 45.29 -15.82
N LYS A 513 32.56 45.52 -14.79
CA LYS A 513 32.98 45.44 -13.39
C LYS A 513 32.99 44.00 -12.86
N SER A 514 32.03 43.18 -13.29
CA SER A 514 31.89 41.79 -12.83
C SER A 514 32.43 40.75 -13.82
N GLY A 515 32.68 41.14 -15.07
CA GLY A 515 33.08 40.23 -16.14
C GLY A 515 31.96 39.27 -16.57
N LEU A 516 30.70 39.63 -16.31
CA LEU A 516 29.52 38.82 -16.59
C LEU A 516 28.68 39.42 -17.71
N HIS A 517 28.04 38.56 -18.50
CA HIS A 517 26.98 38.93 -19.42
C HIS A 517 25.64 38.87 -18.71
N VAL A 518 24.96 40.00 -18.62
CA VAL A 518 23.78 40.20 -17.80
C VAL A 518 22.58 40.51 -18.69
N LEU A 519 21.45 39.90 -18.35
CA LEU A 519 20.14 40.30 -18.84
C LEU A 519 19.42 40.93 -17.63
N ASP A 520 19.37 42.26 -17.62
CA ASP A 520 18.92 43.04 -16.46
C ASP A 520 17.47 42.75 -16.05
N ILE A 521 16.60 42.49 -17.03
CA ILE A 521 15.17 42.23 -16.78
C ILE A 521 14.68 41.18 -17.78
N PHE A 522 14.04 40.14 -17.26
CA PHE A 522 13.31 39.17 -18.08
C PHE A 522 12.24 39.91 -18.92
N PRO A 523 12.11 39.62 -20.22
CA PRO A 523 11.07 40.25 -21.04
C PRO A 523 9.68 39.86 -20.52
N LYS A 524 8.69 40.74 -20.72
CA LYS A 524 7.29 40.56 -20.24
C LYS A 524 6.62 39.25 -20.66
N ASN A 525 7.16 38.56 -21.64
CA ASN A 525 6.65 37.28 -22.13
C ASN A 525 7.10 36.10 -21.26
N VAL A 526 8.16 36.27 -20.46
CA VAL A 526 8.64 35.27 -19.49
C VAL A 526 7.99 35.56 -18.15
N ASP A 527 7.28 34.57 -17.63
CA ASP A 527 6.53 34.67 -16.38
C ASP A 527 6.99 33.57 -15.39
N VAL A 528 6.33 33.44 -14.26
CA VAL A 528 6.63 32.40 -13.27
C VAL A 528 6.44 31.00 -13.88
N GLY A 529 7.48 30.16 -13.88
CA GLY A 529 7.42 28.84 -14.50
C GLY A 529 8.79 28.21 -14.80
N ALA A 530 8.76 27.04 -15.45
CA ALA A 530 9.95 26.31 -15.89
C ALA A 530 10.20 26.51 -17.40
N TYR A 531 11.45 26.81 -17.75
CA TYR A 531 11.87 27.18 -19.10
C TYR A 531 13.16 26.47 -19.53
N VAL A 532 13.41 26.44 -20.84
CA VAL A 532 14.70 26.06 -21.43
C VAL A 532 15.21 27.21 -22.28
N PHE A 533 16.38 27.76 -21.91
CA PHE A 533 17.04 28.88 -22.56
C PHE A 533 18.16 28.38 -23.47
N VAL A 534 18.27 28.95 -24.66
CA VAL A 534 19.28 28.57 -25.67
C VAL A 534 20.22 29.73 -25.92
N PHE A 535 21.48 29.58 -25.51
CA PHE A 535 22.51 30.61 -25.65
C PHE A 535 23.47 30.31 -26.81
N GLU A 536 24.04 31.36 -27.40
CA GLU A 536 25.06 31.29 -28.44
C GLU A 536 26.13 32.37 -28.17
N ILE A 537 27.40 32.01 -28.27
CA ILE A 537 28.52 32.93 -28.08
C ILE A 537 28.95 33.48 -29.45
N VAL A 538 28.98 34.81 -29.58
CA VAL A 538 29.38 35.51 -30.80
C VAL A 538 30.58 36.40 -30.50
N LEU A 539 31.70 36.14 -31.18
CA LEU A 539 32.92 36.94 -31.07
C LEU A 539 32.77 38.27 -31.84
N LEU A 540 33.20 39.39 -31.24
CA LEU A 540 33.05 40.73 -31.81
C LEU A 540 34.05 41.00 -32.95
N ASP A 541 35.31 40.55 -32.79
CA ASP A 541 36.34 40.71 -33.81
C ASP A 541 36.39 39.52 -34.76
N SER A 542 36.32 39.77 -36.07
CA SER A 542 36.47 38.72 -37.08
C SER A 542 37.85 38.05 -37.06
N ASP A 543 38.88 38.74 -36.54
CA ASP A 543 40.20 38.17 -36.34
C ASP A 543 40.26 37.25 -35.11
N SER A 544 39.49 37.54 -34.06
CA SER A 544 39.39 36.67 -32.87
C SER A 544 38.71 35.31 -33.16
N LYS A 545 37.94 35.19 -34.25
CA LYS A 545 37.44 33.90 -34.75
C LYS A 545 38.56 32.93 -35.16
N LYS A 546 39.77 33.43 -35.40
CA LYS A 546 40.94 32.60 -35.71
C LYS A 546 41.59 32.03 -34.44
N ASP A 547 41.38 32.68 -33.30
CA ASP A 547 42.06 32.40 -32.04
C ASP A 547 41.14 31.83 -30.95
N TYR A 548 39.82 31.83 -31.16
CA TYR A 548 38.83 31.32 -30.19
C TYR A 548 37.70 30.54 -30.87
N ALA A 549 37.21 29.49 -30.18
CA ALA A 549 36.16 28.62 -30.68
C ALA A 549 34.93 28.61 -29.77
N THR A 550 33.75 28.81 -30.37
CA THR A 550 32.45 28.88 -29.69
C THR A 550 31.66 27.60 -29.97
N GLY A 551 31.26 26.87 -28.92
CA GLY A 551 30.64 25.53 -29.01
C GLY A 551 29.23 25.45 -29.61
N GLY A 552 28.77 26.46 -30.38
CA GLY A 552 27.43 26.53 -30.95
C GLY A 552 26.33 26.92 -29.95
N GLN A 553 25.13 26.35 -30.11
CA GLN A 553 23.96 26.63 -29.27
C GLN A 553 23.92 25.75 -28.02
N ILE A 554 23.73 26.37 -26.86
CA ILE A 554 23.78 25.75 -25.53
C ILE A 554 22.41 25.82 -24.87
N HIS A 555 21.81 24.66 -24.56
CA HIS A 555 20.48 24.54 -23.94
C HIS A 555 20.59 24.39 -22.42
N VAL A 556 19.89 25.24 -21.66
CA VAL A 556 19.95 25.28 -20.18
C VAL A 556 18.54 25.35 -19.59
N PRO A 557 18.17 24.46 -18.64
CA PRO A 557 16.92 24.58 -17.89
C PRO A 557 17.01 25.71 -16.85
N ILE A 558 15.99 26.56 -16.80
CA ILE A 558 15.89 27.71 -15.89
C ILE A 558 14.52 27.74 -15.23
N TYR A 559 14.48 27.96 -13.91
CA TYR A 559 13.26 28.15 -13.14
C TYR A 559 13.10 29.63 -12.81
N VAL A 560 11.95 30.19 -13.16
CA VAL A 560 11.61 31.58 -12.86
C VAL A 560 10.56 31.57 -11.77
N THR A 561 10.90 32.13 -10.61
CA THR A 561 10.06 32.17 -9.42
C THR A 561 9.46 33.56 -9.23
N GLY A 562 8.40 33.66 -8.44
CA GLY A 562 7.84 34.95 -8.07
C GLY A 562 6.84 34.87 -6.93
N ILE A 563 6.56 36.03 -6.34
CA ILE A 563 5.45 36.22 -5.41
C ILE A 563 4.15 36.22 -6.22
N ILE A 564 3.28 35.28 -5.91
CA ILE A 564 1.95 35.15 -6.52
C ILE A 564 0.97 35.98 -5.70
N GLU A 565 0.30 36.91 -6.35
CA GLU A 565 -0.76 37.72 -5.73
C GLU A 565 -2.05 36.92 -5.67
N VAL A 566 -2.72 36.99 -4.52
CA VAL A 566 -4.03 36.41 -4.33
C VAL A 566 -5.06 37.53 -4.38
N SER A 567 -6.01 37.44 -5.31
CA SER A 567 -7.03 38.47 -5.53
C SER A 567 -8.43 37.86 -5.57
N ASN A 568 -9.46 38.70 -5.42
CA ASN A 568 -10.86 38.33 -5.57
C ASN A 568 -11.28 37.12 -4.71
N ALA A 569 -10.72 37.02 -3.50
CA ALA A 569 -11.09 35.95 -2.58
C ALA A 569 -12.46 36.25 -1.94
N GLU A 570 -13.36 35.29 -2.05
CA GLU A 570 -14.72 35.40 -1.54
C GLU A 570 -15.16 34.07 -0.93
N ILE A 571 -15.78 34.14 0.24
CA ILE A 571 -16.64 33.08 0.76
C ILE A 571 -18.08 33.59 0.69
N ALA A 572 -18.94 32.78 0.08
CA ALA A 572 -20.36 33.05 -0.05
C ALA A 572 -21.20 31.86 0.41
N ILE A 573 -22.31 32.15 1.07
CA ILE A 573 -23.38 31.21 1.35
C ILE A 573 -24.49 31.45 0.33
N LEU A 574 -24.84 30.41 -0.43
CA LEU A 574 -25.86 30.45 -1.48
C LEU A 574 -27.08 29.62 -1.06
N ASP A 575 -28.26 30.14 -1.31
CA ASP A 575 -29.50 29.38 -1.14
C ASP A 575 -29.67 28.32 -2.25
N SER A 576 -30.27 27.17 -1.93
CA SER A 576 -30.42 26.04 -2.83
C SER A 576 -31.34 26.33 -4.02
N ASP A 577 -32.37 27.16 -3.81
CA ASP A 577 -33.55 27.20 -4.70
C ASP A 577 -33.49 28.31 -5.75
N LEU A 578 -32.76 29.40 -5.50
CA LEU A 578 -32.73 30.58 -6.39
C LEU A 578 -31.33 31.01 -6.84
N GLY A 579 -30.26 30.38 -6.31
CA GLY A 579 -28.89 30.85 -6.53
C GLY A 579 -28.65 32.28 -6.02
N SER A 580 -29.57 32.82 -5.23
CA SER A 580 -29.45 34.10 -4.54
C SER A 580 -28.39 33.99 -3.45
N VAL A 581 -27.53 34.99 -3.37
CA VAL A 581 -26.46 35.07 -2.38
C VAL A 581 -27.05 35.59 -1.07
N GLU A 582 -27.15 34.76 -0.05
CA GLU A 582 -27.67 35.17 1.27
C GLU A 582 -26.61 35.95 2.04
N THR A 583 -25.37 35.46 2.06
CA THR A 583 -24.25 36.13 2.73
C THR A 583 -23.02 36.05 1.85
N ARG A 584 -22.46 37.20 1.46
CA ARG A 584 -21.18 37.31 0.74
C ARG A 584 -20.18 38.05 1.61
N LYS A 585 -19.04 37.43 1.90
CA LYS A 585 -17.91 38.11 2.53
C LYS A 585 -16.69 38.04 1.61
N THR A 586 -16.23 39.20 1.19
CA THR A 586 -14.92 39.35 0.54
C THR A 586 -13.84 39.16 1.60
N LEU A 587 -12.84 38.35 1.28
CA LEU A 587 -11.72 38.05 2.15
C LEU A 587 -10.48 38.79 1.65
N ASP A 588 -9.81 39.51 2.55
CA ASP A 588 -8.43 39.90 2.31
C ASP A 588 -7.50 38.75 2.71
N LEU A 589 -7.03 37.99 1.71
CA LEU A 589 -6.05 36.90 1.91
C LEU A 589 -4.61 37.40 2.13
N ALA A 590 -4.39 38.72 2.17
CA ALA A 590 -3.14 39.35 2.62
C ALA A 590 -3.23 39.92 4.05
N GLY A 591 -4.43 40.29 4.53
CA GLY A 591 -4.69 40.86 5.87
C GLY A 591 -4.75 39.84 7.02
N ASN A 592 -5.38 40.17 8.16
CA ASN A 592 -5.63 39.24 9.29
C ASN A 592 -7.13 38.95 9.47
N ASP A 593 -7.93 39.13 8.42
CA ASP A 593 -9.37 38.98 8.49
C ASP A 593 -9.77 37.54 8.79
N VAL A 594 -10.42 37.35 9.94
CA VAL A 594 -11.01 36.09 10.38
C VAL A 594 -12.50 36.15 10.12
N VAL A 595 -12.99 35.31 9.21
CA VAL A 595 -14.42 35.28 8.87
C VAL A 595 -15.14 34.26 9.74
N SER A 596 -16.23 34.68 10.39
CA SER A 596 -17.22 33.80 11.00
C SER A 596 -18.45 33.68 10.12
N LEU A 597 -18.87 32.45 9.86
CA LEU A 597 -20.03 32.10 9.05
C LEU A 597 -20.82 30.97 9.73
N SER A 598 -22.10 30.89 9.44
CA SER A 598 -22.95 29.76 9.86
C SER A 598 -23.75 29.32 8.64
N ALA A 599 -23.75 28.03 8.35
CA ALA A 599 -24.47 27.45 7.23
C ALA A 599 -25.19 26.17 7.65
N ASN A 600 -26.44 26.03 7.22
CA ASN A 600 -27.21 24.81 7.43
C ASN A 600 -27.00 23.81 6.27
N HIS A 601 -27.52 22.59 6.44
CA HIS A 601 -27.46 21.54 5.42
C HIS A 601 -28.18 21.83 4.10
N LEU A 602 -28.98 22.91 3.98
CA LEU A 602 -29.65 23.31 2.73
C LEU A 602 -28.86 24.38 1.96
N GLN A 603 -28.00 25.11 2.65
CA GLN A 603 -27.20 26.21 2.10
C GLN A 603 -25.88 25.72 1.51
N LYS A 604 -25.40 26.40 0.46
CA LYS A 604 -24.15 26.07 -0.24
C LYS A 604 -23.03 26.99 0.19
N LEU A 605 -21.90 26.41 0.60
CA LEU A 605 -20.70 27.17 0.90
C LEU A 605 -19.81 27.21 -0.35
N ARG A 606 -19.71 28.39 -0.96
CA ARG A 606 -18.84 28.65 -2.11
C ARG A 606 -17.61 29.42 -1.65
N PHE A 607 -16.44 28.86 -1.90
CA PHE A 607 -15.18 29.57 -1.76
C PHE A 607 -14.54 29.75 -3.13
N SER A 608 -14.12 30.97 -3.46
CA SER A 608 -13.37 31.21 -4.67
C SER A 608 -12.31 32.29 -4.51
N PHE A 609 -11.22 32.19 -5.25
CA PHE A 609 -10.11 33.14 -5.27
C PHE A 609 -9.38 33.08 -6.62
N GLN A 610 -8.57 34.08 -6.90
CA GLN A 610 -7.74 34.15 -8.10
C GLN A 610 -6.28 34.26 -7.71
N LEU A 611 -5.43 33.58 -8.46
CA LEU A 611 -3.98 33.64 -8.32
C LEU A 611 -3.41 34.29 -9.56
N THR A 612 -2.66 35.36 -9.38
CA THR A 612 -2.05 36.12 -10.46
C THR A 612 -0.55 36.23 -10.27
N THR A 613 0.21 36.03 -11.34
CA THR A 613 1.65 36.27 -11.36
C THR A 613 1.95 37.77 -11.24
N PRO A 614 3.21 38.17 -10.96
CA PRO A 614 3.62 39.58 -10.97
C PRO A 614 3.31 40.34 -12.28
N HIS A 615 3.12 39.62 -13.39
CA HIS A 615 2.73 40.17 -14.69
C HIS A 615 1.21 40.23 -14.91
N GLY A 616 0.40 39.77 -13.97
CA GLY A 616 -1.06 39.76 -14.03
C GLY A 616 -1.66 38.58 -14.81
N HIS A 617 -0.86 37.55 -15.14
CA HIS A 617 -1.37 36.34 -15.77
C HIS A 617 -1.92 35.37 -14.72
N VAL A 618 -2.91 34.55 -15.11
CA VAL A 618 -3.52 33.55 -14.22
C VAL A 618 -2.48 32.46 -13.91
N PHE A 619 -2.17 32.30 -12.63
CA PHE A 619 -1.25 31.28 -12.14
C PHE A 619 -2.00 30.02 -11.72
N LYS A 620 -1.48 28.84 -12.11
CA LYS A 620 -2.02 27.55 -11.71
C LYS A 620 -0.98 26.81 -10.86
N PRO A 621 -1.11 26.81 -9.52
CA PRO A 621 -0.21 26.07 -8.65
C PRO A 621 -0.38 24.56 -8.86
N HIS A 622 0.69 23.83 -8.57
CA HIS A 622 0.67 22.37 -8.48
C HIS A 622 -0.32 21.86 -7.42
N GLN A 623 -0.44 22.57 -6.29
CA GLN A 623 -1.29 22.13 -5.16
C GLN A 623 -2.10 23.30 -4.58
N ALA A 624 -3.40 23.06 -4.40
CA ALA A 624 -4.32 23.96 -3.69
C ALA A 624 -5.37 23.14 -2.94
N PHE A 625 -5.37 23.24 -1.61
CA PHE A 625 -6.24 22.47 -0.72
C PHE A 625 -7.00 23.37 0.24
N LEU A 626 -8.28 23.08 0.43
CA LEU A 626 -9.11 23.65 1.48
C LEU A 626 -9.27 22.59 2.57
N LYS A 627 -8.83 22.90 3.78
CA LYS A 627 -8.92 22.04 4.94
C LYS A 627 -10.00 22.57 5.89
N LEU A 628 -10.89 21.69 6.34
CA LEU A 628 -11.87 21.95 7.39
C LEU A 628 -11.47 21.13 8.62
N ARG A 629 -11.21 21.79 9.75
CA ARG A 629 -10.89 21.12 11.02
C ARG A 629 -12.04 21.31 11.99
N HIS A 630 -12.68 20.21 12.40
CA HIS A 630 -13.74 20.24 13.38
C HIS A 630 -13.18 20.53 14.79
N GLU A 631 -14.01 21.06 15.70
CA GLU A 631 -13.67 21.24 17.12
C GLU A 631 -13.25 19.94 17.84
N THR A 632 -13.58 18.78 17.28
CA THR A 632 -13.11 17.46 17.76
C THR A 632 -11.75 17.05 17.17
N GLU A 633 -11.01 17.97 16.56
CA GLU A 633 -9.69 17.75 15.95
C GLU A 633 -9.69 16.84 14.70
N VAL A 634 -10.86 16.56 14.12
CA VAL A 634 -10.98 15.79 12.87
C VAL A 634 -10.75 16.72 11.68
N GLU A 635 -9.82 16.35 10.80
CA GLU A 635 -9.42 17.15 9.64
C GLU A 635 -9.97 16.57 8.34
N HIS A 636 -10.55 17.44 7.50
CA HIS A 636 -11.07 17.09 6.18
C HIS A 636 -10.39 17.95 5.12
N ILE A 637 -9.78 17.32 4.11
CA ILE A 637 -9.00 18.02 3.08
C ILE A 637 -9.71 17.88 1.72
N PHE A 638 -9.95 19.02 1.06
CA PHE A 638 -10.59 19.10 -0.24
C PHE A 638 -9.66 19.75 -1.26
N VAL A 639 -9.59 19.18 -2.46
CA VAL A 639 -8.83 19.77 -3.58
C VAL A 639 -9.65 20.89 -4.21
N VAL A 640 -9.05 22.08 -4.38
CA VAL A 640 -9.76 23.22 -4.98
C VAL A 640 -9.68 23.15 -6.50
N GLY A 641 -10.83 23.16 -7.17
CA GLY A 641 -10.92 23.13 -8.63
C GLY A 641 -10.49 24.43 -9.30
N ASN A 642 -9.97 24.36 -10.52
CA ASN A 642 -9.61 25.53 -11.33
C ASN A 642 -10.56 25.68 -12.53
N THR A 643 -11.22 26.83 -12.64
CA THR A 643 -12.15 27.18 -13.73
C THR A 643 -11.52 28.16 -14.72
N ASN A 644 -10.31 27.90 -15.23
CA ASN A 644 -9.53 28.68 -16.21
C ASN A 644 -9.25 30.17 -15.88
N LYS A 645 -9.97 30.79 -14.95
CA LYS A 645 -9.89 32.19 -14.54
C LYS A 645 -9.89 32.35 -13.02
N LYS A 646 -10.47 31.41 -12.28
CA LYS A 646 -10.50 31.43 -10.81
C LYS A 646 -10.50 30.02 -10.22
N PHE A 647 -9.97 29.91 -9.02
CA PHE A 647 -10.10 28.73 -8.18
C PHE A 647 -11.44 28.79 -7.48
N GLU A 648 -12.18 27.69 -7.54
CA GLU A 648 -13.51 27.61 -6.98
C GLU A 648 -13.77 26.22 -6.41
N ILE A 649 -14.29 26.20 -5.20
CA ILE A 649 -14.87 25.02 -4.58
C ILE A 649 -16.25 25.37 -4.04
N VAL A 650 -17.21 24.51 -4.34
CA VAL A 650 -18.57 24.60 -3.81
C VAL A 650 -18.78 23.37 -2.95
N LEU A 651 -18.80 23.58 -1.65
CA LEU A 651 -19.17 22.58 -0.66
C LEU A 651 -20.70 22.69 -0.55
N VAL A 652 -21.38 21.59 -0.90
CA VAL A 652 -22.85 21.41 -1.05
C VAL A 652 -23.38 21.77 -2.45
N LYS A 653 -23.74 20.73 -3.22
CA LYS A 653 -24.40 20.85 -4.53
C LYS A 653 -25.65 19.97 -4.54
N PRO A 654 -26.87 20.51 -4.32
CA PRO A 654 -28.09 19.86 -4.78
C PRO A 654 -28.17 20.10 -6.29
N THR A 655 -27.71 19.14 -7.09
CA THR A 655 -28.10 19.12 -8.51
C THR A 655 -29.43 18.38 -8.59
N LEU A 656 -30.54 19.10 -8.45
CA LEU A 656 -31.85 18.60 -8.88
C LEU A 656 -32.03 18.81 -10.38
N ILE A 657 -31.09 18.33 -11.21
CA ILE A 657 -31.29 18.26 -12.67
C ILE A 657 -30.54 17.06 -13.24
N ALA A 658 -31.20 15.90 -13.21
CA ALA A 658 -31.13 14.84 -14.22
C ALA A 658 -32.21 13.80 -13.89
N PHE A 659 -33.47 14.16 -14.13
CA PHE A 659 -34.58 13.21 -14.14
C PHE A 659 -34.58 12.49 -15.50
N GLU A 660 -33.59 11.63 -15.72
CA GLU A 660 -33.63 10.48 -16.64
C GLU A 660 -32.29 9.73 -16.53
N LEU A 661 -32.36 8.43 -16.20
CA LEU A 661 -31.26 7.50 -15.89
C LEU A 661 -30.60 7.72 -14.52
N GLY A 662 -31.04 6.89 -13.57
CA GLY A 662 -30.72 7.00 -12.14
C GLY A 662 -29.23 7.01 -11.80
N VAL A 663 -28.80 8.14 -11.26
CA VAL A 663 -27.61 8.31 -10.42
C VAL A 663 -27.98 9.40 -9.39
N ILE A 664 -28.15 9.04 -8.12
CA ILE A 664 -28.29 10.00 -7.01
C ILE A 664 -26.90 10.12 -6.38
N GLU A 665 -26.02 10.97 -6.89
CA GLU A 665 -24.63 11.09 -6.35
C GLU A 665 -24.20 12.45 -5.81
N ASP A 666 -24.98 13.53 -5.89
CA ASP A 666 -24.38 14.86 -5.64
C ASP A 666 -24.55 15.44 -4.22
N PHE A 667 -25.37 14.85 -3.32
CA PHE A 667 -25.66 15.45 -1.99
C PHE A 667 -25.23 14.63 -0.76
N LEU A 668 -25.44 13.31 -0.77
CA LEU A 668 -25.13 12.45 0.39
C LEU A 668 -23.61 12.32 0.62
N GLY A 669 -22.80 12.34 -0.43
CA GLY A 669 -21.37 12.06 -0.35
C GLY A 669 -20.54 13.12 0.39
N LEU A 670 -21.01 14.37 0.53
CA LEU A 670 -20.25 15.41 1.25
C LEU A 670 -20.54 15.41 2.76
N VAL A 671 -21.81 15.23 3.15
CA VAL A 671 -22.22 15.11 4.56
C VAL A 671 -21.62 13.85 5.18
N GLU A 672 -21.57 12.76 4.41
CA GLU A 672 -20.89 11.53 4.80
C GLU A 672 -19.36 11.72 4.91
N LYS A 673 -18.73 12.48 4.00
CA LYS A 673 -17.29 12.86 4.11
C LYS A 673 -16.97 13.69 5.34
N LEU A 674 -17.95 14.40 5.88
CA LEU A 674 -17.85 15.16 7.14
C LEU A 674 -18.38 14.38 8.35
N PHE A 675 -18.70 13.08 8.18
CA PHE A 675 -19.22 12.19 9.22
C PHE A 675 -20.44 12.72 9.98
N TYR A 676 -21.28 13.55 9.34
CA TYR A 676 -22.45 14.16 9.97
C TYR A 676 -22.11 14.97 11.25
N LEU A 677 -20.88 15.46 11.38
CA LEU A 677 -20.43 16.21 12.56
C LEU A 677 -20.93 17.66 12.49
N SER A 678 -22.04 17.96 13.16
CA SER A 678 -22.47 19.35 13.36
C SER A 678 -21.58 20.04 14.38
N GLY A 679 -21.22 21.30 14.14
CA GLY A 679 -20.39 22.07 15.06
C GLY A 679 -19.51 23.09 14.37
N LYS A 680 -18.52 23.58 15.12
CA LYS A 680 -17.59 24.61 14.66
C LYS A 680 -16.44 23.98 13.85
N TYR A 681 -16.23 24.47 12.64
CA TYR A 681 -15.11 24.10 11.77
C TYR A 681 -14.19 25.29 11.51
N ASP A 682 -12.90 25.07 11.68
CA ASP A 682 -11.85 25.98 11.25
C ASP A 682 -11.56 25.76 9.76
N ILE A 683 -11.55 26.84 8.98
CA ILE A 683 -11.28 26.81 7.54
C ILE A 683 -9.82 27.23 7.32
N GLU A 684 -9.00 26.32 6.80
CA GLU A 684 -7.61 26.57 6.43
C GLU A 684 -7.42 26.41 4.92
N LEU A 685 -6.71 27.33 4.28
CA LEU A 685 -6.33 27.26 2.87
C LEU A 685 -4.82 27.04 2.75
N THR A 686 -4.43 26.03 1.99
CA THR A 686 -3.04 25.73 1.66
C THR A 686 -2.82 25.81 0.16
N VAL A 687 -1.85 26.62 -0.27
CA VAL A 687 -1.48 26.76 -1.69
C VAL A 687 0.04 26.68 -1.82
N GLY A 688 0.53 25.84 -2.74
CA GLY A 688 1.96 25.64 -2.95
C GLY A 688 2.35 25.20 -4.36
N ASP A 689 3.50 25.70 -4.81
CA ASP A 689 4.17 25.30 -6.05
C ASP A 689 5.70 25.49 -5.90
N ALA A 690 6.50 24.69 -6.61
CA ALA A 690 7.96 24.81 -6.64
C ALA A 690 8.45 26.13 -7.26
N VAL A 691 7.64 26.77 -8.11
CA VAL A 691 7.96 28.08 -8.70
C VAL A 691 7.36 29.28 -7.93
N MET A 692 6.65 29.03 -6.84
CA MET A 692 5.98 30.06 -6.02
C MET A 692 6.79 30.38 -4.75
N GLU A 693 7.22 31.63 -4.60
CA GLU A 693 8.06 32.05 -3.45
C GLU A 693 7.29 32.21 -2.15
N ASN A 694 6.02 32.58 -2.25
CA ASN A 694 5.13 32.86 -1.12
C ASN A 694 4.09 31.74 -0.92
N SER A 695 4.51 30.48 -1.00
CA SER A 695 3.64 29.35 -0.63
C SER A 695 3.11 29.55 0.81
N PHE A 696 1.82 29.36 1.03
CA PHE A 696 1.19 29.73 2.30
C PHE A 696 0.18 28.69 2.79
N LEU A 697 0.06 28.62 4.11
CA LEU A 697 -1.03 27.98 4.85
C LEU A 697 -1.69 29.08 5.68
N ARG A 698 -2.99 29.27 5.49
CA ARG A 698 -3.71 30.40 6.09
C ARG A 698 -5.06 29.99 6.66
N LEU A 699 -5.28 30.29 7.93
CA LEU A 699 -6.60 30.22 8.57
C LEU A 699 -7.48 31.35 8.03
N LEU A 700 -8.58 31.00 7.38
CA LEU A 700 -9.57 31.94 6.83
C LEU A 700 -10.63 32.32 7.86
N GLY A 701 -10.87 31.44 8.84
CA GLY A 701 -11.79 31.66 9.94
C GLY A 701 -12.59 30.42 10.28
N HIS A 702 -13.83 30.60 10.69
CA HIS A 702 -14.65 29.56 11.28
C HIS A 702 -16.02 29.50 10.60
N VAL A 703 -16.49 28.29 10.32
CA VAL A 703 -17.85 28.03 9.86
C VAL A 703 -18.54 27.08 10.83
N GLU A 704 -19.70 27.47 11.31
CA GLU A 704 -20.59 26.59 12.06
C GLU A 704 -21.50 25.85 11.07
N LEU A 705 -21.39 24.53 11.02
CA LEU A 705 -22.15 23.68 10.11
C LEU A 705 -23.19 22.88 10.90
N ASP A 706 -24.43 22.91 10.44
CA ASP A 706 -25.54 22.14 11.02
C ASP A 706 -26.04 21.06 10.06
N PHE A 707 -25.70 19.81 10.39
CA PHE A 707 -26.06 18.59 9.66
C PHE A 707 -27.20 17.81 10.34
N PRO A 708 -27.99 17.04 9.58
CA PRO A 708 -29.00 16.14 10.13
C PRO A 708 -28.35 15.01 10.94
N GLU A 709 -29.12 14.41 11.84
CA GLU A 709 -28.68 13.29 12.68
C GLU A 709 -28.22 12.10 11.81
N ALA A 710 -27.06 11.53 12.18
CA ALA A 710 -26.43 10.47 11.41
C ALA A 710 -27.31 9.20 11.39
N PRO A 711 -27.58 8.59 10.22
CA PRO A 711 -28.28 7.31 10.17
C PRO A 711 -27.48 6.21 10.87
N GLU A 712 -28.15 5.19 11.42
CA GLU A 712 -27.52 4.12 12.23
C GLU A 712 -26.35 3.37 11.54
N LYS A 713 -26.27 3.44 10.21
CA LYS A 713 -25.23 2.81 9.38
C LYS A 713 -24.17 3.79 8.83
N ALA A 714 -24.21 5.06 9.22
CA ALA A 714 -23.24 6.06 8.74
C ALA A 714 -21.81 5.72 9.20
N SER A 715 -20.84 6.09 8.37
CA SER A 715 -19.42 6.09 8.73
C SER A 715 -19.19 6.99 9.94
N ARG A 716 -18.39 6.51 10.90
CA ARG A 716 -18.05 7.24 12.12
C ARG A 716 -16.76 8.03 11.92
N PRO A 717 -16.62 9.21 12.57
CA PRO A 717 -15.38 9.96 12.46
C PRO A 717 -14.19 9.17 13.03
N PRO A 718 -12.99 9.37 12.46
CA PRO A 718 -11.78 8.77 12.99
C PRO A 718 -11.54 9.28 14.43
N PRO A 719 -11.07 8.41 15.34
CA PRO A 719 -10.78 8.84 16.70
C PRO A 719 -9.68 9.92 16.71
N PRO A 720 -9.75 10.89 17.64
CA PRO A 720 -8.78 11.98 17.72
C PRO A 720 -7.36 11.45 17.87
N ALA A 721 -6.39 12.17 17.31
CA ALA A 721 -4.97 11.82 17.41
C ALA A 721 -4.54 11.75 18.88
N VAL A 722 -4.37 10.53 19.38
CA VAL A 722 -3.99 10.26 20.76
C VAL A 722 -2.52 10.64 20.96
N ASP A 723 -2.23 11.46 21.97
CA ASP A 723 -0.87 11.81 22.39
C ASP A 723 -0.01 10.52 22.48
N PRO A 724 1.12 10.41 21.74
CA PRO A 724 2.00 9.25 21.77
C PRO A 724 2.41 8.81 23.18
N TYR A 725 2.44 9.74 24.15
CA TYR A 725 2.81 9.45 25.54
C TYR A 725 1.65 8.89 26.37
N SER A 726 0.40 9.19 26.03
CA SER A 726 -0.78 8.58 26.67
C SER A 726 -0.92 7.08 26.38
N ARG A 727 -0.21 6.57 25.34
CA ARG A 727 -0.01 5.15 25.04
C ARG A 727 0.54 4.35 26.24
N TYR A 728 1.31 5.01 27.10
CA TYR A 728 1.98 4.40 28.25
C TYR A 728 1.31 4.71 29.60
N GLY A 729 0.16 5.39 29.58
CA GLY A 729 -0.63 5.67 30.78
C GLY A 729 -1.43 4.45 31.25
N PRO A 730 -1.77 4.36 32.55
CA PRO A 730 -2.68 3.33 33.05
C PRO A 730 -4.05 3.49 32.39
N LYS A 731 -4.56 2.40 31.79
CA LYS A 731 -5.93 2.37 31.23
C LYS A 731 -6.96 2.41 32.35
N ALA A 732 -8.16 2.91 32.05
CA ALA A 732 -9.27 2.86 32.99
C ALA A 732 -9.55 1.43 33.45
N GLU A 733 -9.78 1.25 34.75
CA GLU A 733 -10.11 -0.05 35.35
C GLU A 733 -11.47 -0.52 34.83
N ILE A 734 -11.52 -1.76 34.32
CA ILE A 734 -12.76 -2.39 33.87
C ILE A 734 -13.30 -3.25 35.00
N ALA A 735 -14.38 -2.79 35.65
CA ALA A 735 -15.12 -3.60 36.62
C ALA A 735 -16.14 -4.50 35.90
N HIS A 736 -16.06 -5.82 36.11
CA HIS A 736 -17.06 -6.75 35.57
C HIS A 736 -18.41 -6.53 36.28
N ILE A 737 -19.40 -5.99 35.55
CA ILE A 737 -20.77 -5.85 36.07
C ILE A 737 -21.47 -7.22 35.94
N PHE A 738 -21.61 -7.91 37.06
CA PHE A 738 -22.39 -9.14 37.11
C PHE A 738 -23.86 -8.86 36.81
N ARG A 739 -24.53 -9.78 36.12
CA ARG A 739 -25.98 -9.73 35.95
C ARG A 739 -26.64 -9.68 37.33
N VAL A 740 -27.52 -8.71 37.53
CA VAL A 740 -28.31 -8.63 38.77
C VAL A 740 -29.16 -9.91 38.86
N PRO A 741 -29.08 -10.67 39.97
CA PRO A 741 -29.91 -11.85 40.16
C PRO A 741 -31.40 -11.50 40.02
N GLU A 742 -32.16 -12.36 39.36
CA GLU A 742 -33.60 -12.18 39.23
C GLU A 742 -34.26 -12.10 40.61
N LYS A 743 -35.18 -11.13 40.78
CA LYS A 743 -35.91 -10.96 42.05
C LYS A 743 -36.83 -12.16 42.28
N ARG A 744 -36.63 -12.83 43.42
CA ARG A 744 -37.53 -13.90 43.88
C ARG A 744 -38.82 -13.31 44.47
N PRO A 745 -39.95 -14.01 44.39
CA PRO A 745 -41.19 -13.57 45.04
C PRO A 745 -41.02 -13.53 46.57
N PRO A 746 -41.81 -12.70 47.27
CA PRO A 746 -41.77 -12.63 48.72
C PRO A 746 -42.22 -13.95 49.35
N GLN A 747 -41.47 -14.43 50.35
CA GLN A 747 -41.68 -15.73 50.99
C GLN A 747 -43.10 -15.91 51.54
N ASN A 748 -43.68 -14.84 52.11
CA ASN A 748 -45.04 -14.87 52.65
C ASN A 748 -46.08 -15.20 51.58
N LEU A 749 -45.91 -14.69 50.36
CA LEU A 749 -46.80 -14.99 49.25
C LEU A 749 -46.68 -16.47 48.84
N SER A 750 -45.46 -16.98 48.74
CA SER A 750 -45.21 -18.40 48.44
C SER A 750 -45.82 -19.34 49.49
N LEU A 751 -45.75 -18.98 50.78
CA LEU A 751 -46.35 -19.77 51.87
C LEU A 751 -47.88 -19.78 51.83
N VAL A 752 -48.51 -18.65 51.46
CA VAL A 752 -49.98 -18.60 51.28
C VAL A 752 -50.42 -19.55 50.17
N PHE A 753 -49.74 -19.53 49.02
CA PHE A 753 -50.05 -20.45 47.91
C PHE A 753 -49.80 -21.92 48.28
N LEU A 754 -48.78 -22.23 49.06
CA LEU A 754 -48.57 -23.58 49.60
C LEU A 754 -49.77 -24.03 50.45
N GLY A 755 -50.27 -23.17 51.34
CA GLY A 755 -51.47 -23.44 52.14
C GLY A 755 -52.71 -23.67 51.26
N LEU A 756 -52.90 -22.86 50.22
CA LEU A 756 -54.00 -23.02 49.25
C LEU A 756 -53.92 -24.35 48.50
N ILE A 757 -52.73 -24.85 48.18
CA ILE A 757 -52.54 -26.16 47.53
C ILE A 757 -52.87 -27.32 48.48
N LEU A 758 -52.58 -27.18 49.77
CA LEU A 758 -52.88 -28.21 50.78
C LEU A 758 -54.38 -28.27 51.13
N LEU A 759 -55.13 -27.20 50.93
CA LEU A 759 -56.55 -27.11 51.29
C LEU A 759 -57.43 -28.13 50.53
N PRO A 760 -57.33 -28.31 49.20
CA PRO A 760 -58.00 -29.38 48.48
C PRO A 760 -57.67 -30.79 49.00
N PHE A 761 -56.43 -31.03 49.43
CA PHE A 761 -56.03 -32.32 49.98
C PHE A 761 -56.69 -32.60 51.34
N VAL A 762 -56.75 -31.61 52.24
CA VAL A 762 -57.50 -31.73 53.49
C VAL A 762 -59.00 -31.94 53.21
N GLY A 763 -59.56 -31.19 52.26
CA GLY A 763 -60.94 -31.37 51.80
C GLY A 763 -61.21 -32.78 51.28
N PHE A 764 -60.29 -33.36 50.50
CA PHE A 764 -60.36 -34.73 50.04
C PHE A 764 -60.37 -35.74 51.20
N LEU A 765 -59.49 -35.58 52.20
CA LEU A 765 -59.47 -36.44 53.39
C LEU A 765 -60.77 -36.37 54.20
N ILE A 766 -61.31 -35.16 54.41
CA ILE A 766 -62.61 -34.97 55.06
C ILE A 766 -63.72 -35.64 54.25
N GLY A 767 -63.67 -35.51 52.91
CA GLY A 767 -64.59 -36.17 51.99
C GLY A 767 -64.58 -37.69 52.13
N LEU A 768 -63.40 -38.32 52.21
CA LEU A 768 -63.27 -39.77 52.42
C LEU A 768 -63.93 -40.23 53.73
N LEU A 769 -63.74 -39.45 54.82
CA LEU A 769 -64.36 -39.74 56.12
C LEU A 769 -65.89 -39.60 56.07
N ARG A 770 -66.40 -38.56 55.38
CA ARG A 770 -67.84 -38.32 55.23
C ARG A 770 -68.54 -39.35 54.34
N LEU A 771 -67.85 -39.84 53.32
CA LEU A 771 -68.35 -40.86 52.40
C LEU A 771 -68.30 -42.29 52.99
N GLY A 772 -67.70 -42.48 54.17
CA GLY A 772 -67.62 -43.79 54.83
C GLY A 772 -66.71 -44.79 54.11
N VAL A 773 -65.69 -44.29 53.39
CA VAL A 773 -64.70 -45.13 52.71
C VAL A 773 -63.98 -45.99 53.76
N ASN A 774 -64.04 -47.30 53.59
CA ASN A 774 -63.50 -48.26 54.55
C ASN A 774 -62.60 -49.29 53.85
N LEU A 775 -61.79 -49.99 54.64
CA LEU A 775 -60.87 -51.05 54.17
C LEU A 775 -61.43 -52.45 54.43
N LYS A 776 -62.74 -52.62 54.54
CA LYS A 776 -63.36 -53.91 54.95
C LYS A 776 -63.14 -55.04 53.93
N ASN A 777 -62.84 -54.71 52.68
CA ASN A 777 -62.56 -55.67 51.61
C ASN A 777 -61.08 -56.12 51.56
N PHE A 778 -60.26 -55.76 52.56
CA PHE A 778 -58.90 -56.27 52.64
C PHE A 778 -58.90 -57.78 52.94
N PRO A 779 -58.06 -58.60 52.29
CA PRO A 779 -58.11 -60.05 52.48
C PRO A 779 -57.82 -60.45 53.94
N SER A 780 -58.67 -61.30 54.52
CA SER A 780 -58.52 -61.80 55.89
C SER A 780 -57.71 -63.10 56.01
N SER A 781 -57.57 -63.83 54.90
CA SER A 781 -56.76 -65.06 54.83
C SER A 781 -55.27 -64.73 54.79
N THR A 782 -54.46 -65.48 55.55
CA THR A 782 -53.02 -65.23 55.77
C THR A 782 -52.21 -65.05 54.48
N VAL A 783 -52.40 -65.93 53.49
CA VAL A 783 -51.64 -65.91 52.23
C VAL A 783 -52.02 -64.70 51.35
N PRO A 784 -53.30 -64.49 50.96
CA PRO A 784 -53.73 -63.28 50.24
C PRO A 784 -53.43 -61.96 50.96
N ALA A 785 -53.54 -61.92 52.28
CA ALA A 785 -53.23 -60.73 53.08
C ALA A 785 -51.75 -60.37 52.98
N THR A 786 -50.86 -61.37 53.04
CA THR A 786 -49.40 -61.17 52.91
C THR A 786 -49.04 -60.57 51.56
N PHE A 787 -49.59 -61.12 50.46
CA PHE A 787 -49.36 -60.56 49.13
C PHE A 787 -49.95 -59.15 48.98
N ALA A 788 -51.14 -58.87 49.52
CA ALA A 788 -51.73 -57.54 49.48
C ALA A 788 -50.90 -56.51 50.25
N ILE A 789 -50.37 -56.86 51.42
CA ILE A 789 -49.47 -55.99 52.21
C ILE A 789 -48.18 -55.70 51.45
N LEU A 790 -47.53 -56.75 50.92
CA LEU A 790 -46.30 -56.60 50.14
C LEU A 790 -46.51 -55.75 48.87
N PHE A 791 -47.69 -55.84 48.25
CA PHE A 791 -48.03 -55.02 47.08
C PHE A 791 -48.13 -53.54 47.45
N GLN A 792 -48.84 -53.22 48.53
CA GLN A 792 -48.99 -51.83 49.00
C GLN A 792 -47.67 -51.24 49.53
N LEU A 793 -46.87 -52.03 50.24
CA LEU A 793 -45.52 -51.62 50.65
C LEU A 793 -44.61 -51.39 49.45
N GLY A 794 -44.72 -52.22 48.40
CA GLY A 794 -43.98 -52.03 47.15
C GLY A 794 -44.36 -50.71 46.46
N ILE A 795 -45.66 -50.38 46.40
CA ILE A 795 -46.13 -49.11 45.84
C ILE A 795 -45.60 -47.93 46.66
N GLY A 796 -45.67 -48.02 47.99
CA GLY A 796 -45.10 -47.02 48.90
C GLY A 796 -43.59 -46.84 48.69
N ALA A 797 -42.85 -47.94 48.48
CA ALA A 797 -41.42 -47.90 48.20
C ALA A 797 -41.11 -47.24 46.84
N VAL A 798 -41.94 -47.42 45.81
CA VAL A 798 -41.78 -46.71 44.53
C VAL A 798 -42.02 -45.22 44.69
N LEU A 799 -43.07 -44.81 45.43
CA LEU A 799 -43.33 -43.40 45.71
C LEU A 799 -42.19 -42.75 46.51
N LEU A 800 -41.65 -43.46 47.51
CA LEU A 800 -40.48 -43.01 48.26
C LEU A 800 -39.25 -42.89 47.36
N LEU A 801 -39.03 -43.83 46.45
CA LEU A 801 -37.95 -43.77 45.48
C LEU A 801 -38.04 -42.52 44.60
N TYR A 802 -39.25 -42.11 44.18
CA TYR A 802 -39.45 -40.86 43.43
C TYR A 802 -39.13 -39.61 44.26
N VAL A 803 -39.47 -39.61 45.56
CA VAL A 803 -39.07 -38.53 46.47
C VAL A 803 -37.55 -38.48 46.61
N LEU A 804 -36.88 -39.64 46.75
CA LEU A 804 -35.42 -39.72 46.85
C LEU A 804 -34.73 -39.31 45.53
N PHE A 805 -35.32 -39.61 44.38
CA PHE A 805 -34.89 -39.10 43.07
C PHE A 805 -34.96 -37.57 42.99
N TRP A 806 -36.07 -36.99 43.45
CA TRP A 806 -36.22 -35.55 43.49
C TRP A 806 -35.22 -34.86 44.44
N LEU A 807 -34.88 -35.50 45.57
CA LEU A 807 -33.98 -34.93 46.57
C LEU A 807 -32.49 -35.11 46.24
N LYS A 808 -32.07 -36.30 45.76
CA LYS A 808 -30.64 -36.63 45.71
C LYS A 808 -30.21 -37.71 44.72
N LEU A 809 -31.05 -38.71 44.40
CA LEU A 809 -30.62 -39.84 43.56
C LEU A 809 -30.47 -39.40 42.10
N ASP A 810 -29.47 -39.95 41.41
CA ASP A 810 -29.35 -39.80 39.96
C ASP A 810 -30.36 -40.68 39.20
N LEU A 811 -30.51 -40.40 37.90
CA LEU A 811 -31.46 -41.11 37.05
C LEU A 811 -31.14 -42.60 36.93
N PHE A 812 -29.86 -42.97 36.80
CA PHE A 812 -29.44 -44.36 36.56
C PHE A 812 -29.61 -45.25 37.79
N THR A 813 -29.29 -44.76 38.98
CA THR A 813 -29.49 -45.46 40.26
C THR A 813 -30.99 -45.62 40.55
N THR A 814 -31.78 -44.59 40.24
CA THR A 814 -33.23 -44.63 40.36
C THR A 814 -33.83 -45.68 39.42
N LEU A 815 -33.45 -45.68 38.14
CA LEU A 815 -33.92 -46.67 37.16
C LEU A 815 -33.51 -48.10 37.53
N LYS A 816 -32.28 -48.31 38.01
CA LYS A 816 -31.82 -49.63 38.47
C LYS A 816 -32.66 -50.13 39.66
N THR A 817 -32.87 -49.28 40.66
CA THR A 817 -33.66 -49.62 41.86
C THR A 817 -35.12 -49.86 41.49
N LEU A 818 -35.68 -49.03 40.61
CA LEU A 818 -37.04 -49.17 40.08
C LEU A 818 -37.19 -50.45 39.25
N GLY A 819 -36.17 -50.88 38.50
CA GLY A 819 -36.18 -52.13 37.75
C GLY A 819 -36.36 -53.35 38.66
N PHE A 820 -35.58 -53.44 39.75
CA PHE A 820 -35.73 -54.52 40.74
C PHE A 820 -37.08 -54.45 41.46
N LEU A 821 -37.48 -53.26 41.91
CA LEU A 821 -38.72 -53.06 42.65
C LEU A 821 -39.96 -53.30 41.76
N GLY A 822 -39.87 -52.95 40.47
CA GLY A 822 -40.90 -53.16 39.46
C GLY A 822 -41.13 -54.64 39.17
N ALA A 823 -40.07 -55.43 39.00
CA ALA A 823 -40.19 -56.88 38.84
C ALA A 823 -40.87 -57.53 40.07
N PHE A 824 -40.49 -57.11 41.27
CA PHE A 824 -41.13 -57.53 42.51
C PHE A 824 -42.62 -57.16 42.56
N LEU A 825 -42.96 -55.92 42.22
CA LEU A 825 -44.34 -55.43 42.20
C LEU A 825 -45.22 -56.14 41.19
N LEU A 826 -44.69 -56.48 40.01
CA LEU A 826 -45.42 -57.24 39.00
C LEU A 826 -45.86 -58.61 39.53
N PHE A 827 -44.96 -59.31 40.22
CA PHE A 827 -45.26 -60.63 40.79
C PHE A 827 -46.32 -60.55 41.90
N VAL A 828 -46.07 -59.72 42.92
CA VAL A 828 -46.95 -59.60 44.09
C VAL A 828 -48.31 -58.97 43.72
N GLY A 829 -48.30 -58.03 42.78
CA GLY A 829 -49.50 -57.41 42.22
C GLY A 829 -50.35 -58.39 41.43
N HIS A 830 -49.74 -59.22 40.58
CA HIS A 830 -50.46 -60.26 39.84
C HIS A 830 -51.19 -61.23 40.78
N SER A 831 -50.50 -61.71 41.84
CA SER A 831 -51.12 -62.59 42.85
C SER A 831 -52.28 -61.93 43.58
N THR A 832 -52.13 -60.66 43.97
CA THR A 832 -53.16 -59.90 44.70
C THR A 832 -54.40 -59.63 43.82
N LEU A 833 -54.19 -59.18 42.58
CA LEU A 833 -55.27 -58.88 41.63
C LEU A 833 -55.98 -60.15 41.15
N SER A 834 -55.25 -61.24 40.94
CA SER A 834 -55.83 -62.55 40.58
C SER A 834 -56.70 -63.11 41.71
N HIS A 835 -56.27 -62.98 42.97
CA HIS A 835 -57.10 -63.34 44.12
C HIS A 835 -58.38 -62.48 44.19
N LEU A 836 -58.27 -61.18 43.97
CA LEU A 836 -59.44 -60.28 43.97
C LEU A 836 -60.42 -60.62 42.85
N ALA A 837 -59.92 -60.89 41.64
CA ALA A 837 -60.73 -61.29 40.49
C ALA A 837 -61.45 -62.62 40.72
N SER A 838 -60.77 -63.64 41.25
CA SER A 838 -61.38 -64.94 41.56
C SER A 838 -62.42 -64.85 42.69
N THR A 839 -62.19 -64.02 43.71
CA THR A 839 -63.16 -63.76 44.77
C THR A 839 -64.40 -63.03 44.24
N SER A 840 -64.19 -62.03 43.37
CA SER A 840 -65.30 -61.32 42.70
C SER A 840 -66.09 -62.20 41.75
N ALA A 841 -65.43 -63.13 41.03
CA ALA A 841 -66.10 -64.10 40.18
C ALA A 841 -66.96 -65.07 41.00
N LYS A 842 -66.43 -65.57 42.12
CA LYS A 842 -67.18 -66.42 43.07
C LYS A 842 -68.39 -65.72 43.68
N LEU A 843 -68.29 -64.41 43.97
CA LEU A 843 -69.36 -63.60 44.52
C LEU A 843 -70.42 -63.16 43.49
N LYS A 844 -70.12 -63.25 42.18
CA LYS A 844 -71.09 -63.07 41.08
C LYS A 844 -71.77 -64.37 40.65
N SER A 845 -71.15 -65.52 40.92
CA SER A 845 -71.69 -66.85 40.62
C SER A 845 -72.46 -67.48 41.79
N ALA A 846 -72.37 -66.88 42.98
CA ALA A 846 -73.19 -67.17 44.15
C ALA A 846 -74.28 -66.10 44.25
#